data_AF-A0A9P1G3I3-F1
#
_entry.id   AF-A0A9P1G3I3-F1
#
_cell.length_a   1.000
_cell.length_b   1.000
_cell.length_c   1.000
_cell.angle_alpha   90.00
_cell.angle_beta   90.00
_cell.angle_gamma   90.00
#
_symmetry.space_group_name_H-M   'P 1'
#
loop_
_entity.id
_entity.type
_entity.pdbx_description
1 polymer ?
#
loop_
_entity_poly.entity_id
_entity_poly.type
_entity_poly.pdbx_seq_one_letter_code
_entity_poly.pdbx_strand_id
1 'polypeptide(L)'
;MAPRHAPLLSPWSGLCGVAAGGSSGAENPGERFWGEGRSIPVVPLWFFTVSAAEIGLTWESDYFQRPDLFGASSASSQVLVASTELTADLATLATPRADPTNPTTAPVTRGPETEAPSPTGGLFCFAWTPRRKFDEQLLLEVRVQFSKCDGHLFFTDMDSPGPEEPDFVRVALPAQKVTRDQGGWLYHRNMVGLMPALTYLLGSPVVERYDWFINSELDHFLSPARARSTISAYVERIDKPEEQSIMLMWGNAFVFNRKLLQDMRKHWEKLGLTASMNGTKDEAVAVGCPLFMKGKSEWPGSCSQDIIYPALAWDVLPKLAKKKVMTLGDPGCGHPAKFRNKELPLGCWEMQQNPWGGESLQGELSAIRVLADMEHLDKAAGEAYCAAHSNDAVVKNCKKFYDGRHVPIIHHVNNLAIHALARQLLDSSSNATTAAVTATAVTGAKEAVATVATTALTTTTTSTTASSVAAATAAATTAAAVFTTAATTTTAVPMPAAVPAVRVDARATNGANMTLFCFAWSPRRKNDEGVLNEVRRQYNKCDGHLFFTDTGSPNKTDEEDFVRLTLPQQRLARTHGQWLYHRNMVGLMPAWDYLLKSKIADRYDWLVNSELDHFFSPSRAKENIAAYLQGMEEGNKEDKASLDGPIMLMWGNAFVFNRKFVEALKDHWPLLGQVASTDNQTSKEGRAVGCPLFMKGRSEWPDSCSQDMIYPALAMNVLPPLKVKVAFPGASGCGQPSKNRRNKGYPLGCWEMQQNPIRGESEAGELAAIKELAQMAKFKDRSEAQAYCDAHENEAVQKNCMKFWDGRNVPLIHHLHTVSEHVLARSILDNDP
;
A
#
# COMPACT_ATOMS: atom_id res chain seq x y z
N MET A 1 3.48 -75.36 39.46
CA MET A 1 4.69 -74.74 40.06
C MET A 1 4.26 -73.45 40.76
N ALA A 2 4.98 -73.06 41.82
CA ALA A 2 4.59 -71.99 42.76
C ALA A 2 5.62 -70.82 42.70
N PRO A 3 5.46 -69.70 43.44
CA PRO A 3 4.27 -68.82 43.56
C PRO A 3 4.63 -67.29 43.64
N ARG A 4 3.64 -66.44 44.02
CA ARG A 4 3.73 -65.07 44.65
C ARG A 4 4.01 -63.87 43.71
N HIS A 5 3.54 -62.64 43.97
CA HIS A 5 2.67 -62.03 45.02
C HIS A 5 1.77 -60.90 44.41
N ALA A 6 0.96 -60.20 45.23
CA ALA A 6 -0.10 -59.24 44.85
C ALA A 6 -0.07 -58.00 45.81
N PRO A 7 -1.14 -57.19 46.08
CA PRO A 7 -2.11 -56.45 45.25
C PRO A 7 -2.32 -54.94 45.72
N LEU A 8 -3.48 -54.32 45.35
CA LEU A 8 -4.25 -53.24 46.04
C LEU A 8 -4.02 -51.76 45.60
N LEU A 9 -5.02 -50.85 45.57
CA LEU A 9 -6.47 -50.92 45.87
C LEU A 9 -7.33 -49.89 45.08
N SER A 10 -8.65 -49.94 45.27
CA SER A 10 -9.73 -49.20 44.55
C SER A 10 -10.76 -48.59 45.55
N PRO A 11 -11.91 -47.98 45.17
CA PRO A 11 -12.56 -46.89 45.93
C PRO A 11 -13.90 -47.28 46.61
N TRP A 12 -14.67 -46.34 47.18
CA TRP A 12 -16.14 -46.17 46.97
C TRP A 12 -16.83 -45.03 47.78
N SER A 13 -18.08 -44.77 47.35
CA SER A 13 -19.11 -43.72 47.58
C SER A 13 -19.86 -43.58 48.92
N GLY A 14 -20.58 -42.45 49.07
CA GLY A 14 -21.86 -42.28 49.83
C GLY A 14 -21.83 -41.19 50.92
N LEU A 15 -22.91 -40.55 51.40
CA LEU A 15 -24.32 -40.30 51.00
C LEU A 15 -25.00 -39.52 52.18
N CYS A 16 -25.81 -38.47 51.93
CA CYS A 16 -26.85 -37.85 52.81
C CYS A 16 -26.58 -37.39 54.28
N GLY A 17 -27.29 -36.33 54.76
CA GLY A 17 -27.82 -36.32 56.15
C GLY A 17 -27.73 -35.08 57.08
N VAL A 18 -28.37 -33.96 56.73
CA VAL A 18 -29.24 -33.09 57.58
C VAL A 18 -29.05 -32.97 59.14
N ALA A 19 -28.87 -31.70 59.59
CA ALA A 19 -29.41 -31.01 60.80
C ALA A 19 -28.72 -30.96 62.20
N ALA A 20 -28.67 -29.69 62.67
CA ALA A 20 -28.98 -29.13 64.02
C ALA A 20 -28.00 -29.23 65.22
N GLY A 21 -27.85 -28.08 65.93
CA GLY A 21 -27.59 -28.08 67.38
C GLY A 21 -26.70 -26.97 67.99
N GLY A 22 -27.23 -25.74 68.21
CA GLY A 22 -26.89 -24.77 69.30
C GLY A 22 -25.43 -24.31 69.55
N SER A 23 -25.15 -23.28 70.38
CA SER A 23 -25.96 -22.20 70.99
C SER A 23 -25.06 -21.13 71.66
N SER A 24 -25.63 -20.02 72.13
CA SER A 24 -25.02 -18.80 72.76
C SER A 24 -24.34 -17.83 71.78
N GLY A 25 -24.61 -16.51 71.75
CA GLY A 25 -25.33 -15.61 72.67
C GLY A 25 -24.40 -14.45 73.08
N ALA A 26 -24.75 -13.16 73.08
CA ALA A 26 -26.01 -12.44 72.80
C ALA A 26 -25.70 -11.22 71.85
N GLU A 27 -26.41 -10.08 71.73
CA GLU A 27 -27.56 -9.49 72.45
C GLU A 27 -28.48 -8.68 71.49
N ASN A 28 -28.71 -7.37 71.74
CA ASN A 28 -29.81 -6.56 71.18
C ASN A 28 -29.60 -5.04 71.47
N PRO A 29 -30.51 -4.09 71.14
CA PRO A 29 -31.50 -3.99 70.02
C PRO A 29 -31.64 -2.57 69.39
N GLY A 30 -32.54 -2.42 68.39
CA GLY A 30 -33.26 -1.16 68.07
C GLY A 30 -32.76 -0.38 66.83
N GLU A 31 -33.59 0.22 65.97
CA GLU A 31 -35.06 0.39 65.91
C GLU A 31 -35.62 0.30 64.47
N ARG A 32 -36.95 0.36 64.33
CA ARG A 32 -37.72 0.33 63.06
C ARG A 32 -37.92 1.75 62.50
N PHE A 33 -38.09 1.92 61.17
CA PHE A 33 -39.40 2.25 60.55
C PHE A 33 -39.32 2.41 59.01
N TRP A 34 -40.50 2.38 58.38
CA TRP A 34 -40.74 2.61 56.95
C TRP A 34 -40.66 4.10 56.56
N GLY A 35 -40.43 4.40 55.27
CA GLY A 35 -40.57 5.76 54.73
C GLY A 35 -40.46 5.82 53.20
N GLU A 36 -41.49 6.39 52.56
CA GLU A 36 -41.63 6.44 51.10
C GLU A 36 -40.77 7.52 50.41
N GLY A 37 -40.72 7.41 49.08
CA GLY A 37 -39.87 8.21 48.20
C GLY A 37 -40.05 9.73 48.23
N ARG A 38 -39.06 10.40 47.63
CA ARG A 38 -39.14 11.79 47.18
C ARG A 38 -38.43 11.98 45.84
N SER A 39 -39.09 12.78 45.01
CA SER A 39 -38.63 13.31 43.74
C SER A 39 -37.44 14.26 43.89
N ILE A 40 -36.62 14.34 42.85
CA ILE A 40 -35.51 15.31 42.70
C ILE A 40 -35.73 16.04 41.35
N PRO A 41 -35.49 17.36 41.26
CA PRO A 41 -36.30 18.22 40.38
C PRO A 41 -35.74 18.41 38.97
N VAL A 42 -36.65 18.75 38.06
CA VAL A 42 -36.33 19.32 36.73
C VAL A 42 -35.87 20.77 36.91
N VAL A 43 -34.69 21.09 36.37
CA VAL A 43 -34.18 22.47 36.26
C VAL A 43 -34.38 22.95 34.81
N PRO A 44 -35.01 24.10 34.56
CA PRO A 44 -35.19 24.60 33.20
C PRO A 44 -33.90 25.26 32.69
N LEU A 45 -33.29 24.71 31.64
CA LEU A 45 -32.25 25.43 30.91
C LEU A 45 -32.90 26.46 29.97
N TRP A 46 -32.45 27.70 30.08
CA TRP A 46 -32.89 28.81 29.24
C TRP A 46 -32.29 28.73 27.85
N PHE A 47 -33.11 28.95 26.82
CA PHE A 47 -32.61 29.13 25.45
C PHE A 47 -32.00 30.52 25.30
N PHE A 48 -30.72 30.57 24.90
CA PHE A 48 -30.17 31.72 24.18
C PHE A 48 -29.89 31.31 22.74
N THR A 49 -30.70 31.82 21.82
CA THR A 49 -30.40 31.81 20.39
C THR A 49 -29.33 32.84 20.10
N VAL A 50 -28.17 32.41 19.59
CA VAL A 50 -27.19 33.29 18.94
C VAL A 50 -27.09 32.84 17.49
N SER A 51 -27.47 33.71 16.58
CA SER A 51 -27.27 33.52 15.14
C SER A 51 -25.80 33.72 14.79
N ALA A 52 -25.19 32.70 14.19
CA ALA A 52 -23.93 32.85 13.47
C ALA A 52 -24.22 32.71 11.96
N ALA A 53 -24.44 33.86 11.32
CA ALA A 53 -24.24 33.96 9.87
C ALA A 53 -22.73 34.05 9.59
N GLU A 54 -22.34 33.66 8.38
CA GLU A 54 -21.04 33.95 7.76
C GLU A 54 -19.77 33.43 8.49
N ILE A 55 -19.23 32.32 7.98
CA ILE A 55 -17.88 32.23 7.41
C ILE A 55 -17.88 30.98 6.51
N GLY A 56 -17.90 31.20 5.20
CA GLY A 56 -17.67 30.15 4.21
C GLY A 56 -16.17 30.01 3.97
N LEU A 57 -15.63 28.81 4.15
CA LEU A 57 -14.27 28.45 3.72
C LEU A 57 -14.36 27.13 2.97
N THR A 58 -14.50 27.23 1.65
CA THR A 58 -14.36 26.11 0.72
C THR A 58 -12.88 25.71 0.62
N TRP A 59 -12.61 24.41 0.54
CA TRP A 59 -11.31 23.88 0.15
C TRP A 59 -11.37 23.57 -1.35
N GLU A 60 -10.59 24.30 -2.14
CA GLU A 60 -10.39 24.03 -3.56
C GLU A 60 -9.13 23.17 -3.73
N SER A 61 -9.19 22.21 -4.66
CA SER A 61 -8.10 21.29 -4.96
C SER A 61 -7.95 21.08 -6.47
N ASP A 62 -7.60 22.15 -7.17
CA ASP A 62 -7.52 22.16 -8.62
C ASP A 62 -6.30 21.42 -9.17
N TYR A 63 -6.58 20.25 -9.75
CA TYR A 63 -5.73 19.56 -10.71
C TYR A 63 -6.55 19.24 -11.97
N PHE A 64 -5.87 19.16 -13.13
CA PHE A 64 -6.41 18.99 -14.50
C PHE A 64 -6.91 20.25 -15.26
N GLN A 65 -6.03 21.21 -15.52
CA GLN A 65 -6.07 21.97 -16.78
C GLN A 65 -4.67 22.23 -17.36
N ARG A 66 -4.44 21.78 -18.60
CA ARG A 66 -3.83 22.54 -19.73
C ARG A 66 -3.57 21.62 -20.94
N PRO A 67 -4.27 21.81 -22.08
CA PRO A 67 -3.64 21.66 -23.39
C PRO A 67 -2.78 22.90 -23.70
N ASP A 68 -2.08 22.85 -24.85
CA ASP A 68 -1.38 23.97 -25.50
C ASP A 68 -0.12 24.52 -24.81
N LEU A 69 1.05 24.07 -25.31
CA LEU A 69 2.30 24.85 -25.36
C LEU A 69 3.37 24.16 -26.26
N PHE A 70 3.18 24.23 -27.58
CA PHE A 70 4.26 23.96 -28.54
C PHE A 70 4.96 25.28 -28.91
N GLY A 71 6.05 25.60 -28.21
CA GLY A 71 6.97 26.67 -28.60
C GLY A 71 8.09 26.13 -29.48
N ALA A 72 8.06 26.46 -30.78
CA ALA A 72 9.09 26.02 -31.73
C ALA A 72 10.43 26.74 -31.53
N SER A 73 11.54 26.00 -31.61
CA SER A 73 12.85 26.56 -31.96
C SER A 73 13.15 26.26 -33.43
N SER A 74 13.82 27.20 -34.10
CA SER A 74 13.93 27.25 -35.56
C SER A 74 15.06 26.38 -36.12
N ALA A 75 14.71 25.42 -36.97
CA ALA A 75 15.60 24.88 -38.01
C ALA A 75 14.77 24.48 -39.24
N SER A 76 15.19 24.93 -40.41
CA SER A 76 14.44 24.82 -41.67
C SER A 76 14.56 23.46 -42.35
N SER A 77 13.43 22.91 -42.80
CA SER A 77 13.35 22.03 -43.99
C SER A 77 11.91 21.97 -44.50
N GLN A 78 11.72 22.19 -45.80
CA GLN A 78 10.41 22.18 -46.45
C GLN A 78 9.98 20.76 -46.79
N VAL A 79 8.76 20.36 -46.42
CA VAL A 79 8.02 19.27 -47.08
C VAL A 79 6.57 19.70 -47.22
N LEU A 80 6.05 19.76 -48.45
CA LEU A 80 4.62 19.90 -48.72
C LEU A 80 3.93 18.54 -48.51
N VAL A 81 2.86 18.52 -47.72
CA VAL A 81 1.73 17.59 -47.93
C VAL A 81 0.43 18.37 -47.71
N ALA A 82 -0.52 18.24 -48.64
CA ALA A 82 -1.80 18.93 -48.58
C ALA A 82 -2.80 18.19 -47.67
N SER A 83 -3.57 18.94 -46.89
CA SER A 83 -4.73 18.46 -46.15
C SER A 83 -6.01 18.94 -46.82
N THR A 84 -6.81 18.03 -47.39
CA THR A 84 -8.18 18.32 -47.83
C THR A 84 -9.19 18.06 -46.71
N GLU A 85 -10.21 18.90 -46.68
CA GLU A 85 -11.27 18.95 -45.68
C GLU A 85 -12.17 17.72 -45.69
N LEU A 86 -12.71 17.34 -44.53
CA LEU A 86 -13.99 16.61 -44.46
C LEU A 86 -14.70 16.85 -43.11
N THR A 87 -15.45 17.95 -43.02
CA THR A 87 -16.40 18.21 -41.92
C THR A 87 -17.70 18.79 -42.48
N ALA A 88 -18.71 17.95 -42.66
CA ALA A 88 -20.11 18.34 -42.82
C ALA A 88 -21.03 17.13 -42.55
N ASP A 89 -22.30 17.42 -42.30
CA ASP A 89 -23.45 16.52 -42.30
C ASP A 89 -23.50 15.40 -41.24
N LEU A 90 -24.08 15.74 -40.09
CA LEU A 90 -25.30 15.08 -39.60
C LEU A 90 -25.96 15.88 -38.45
N ALA A 91 -26.89 16.77 -38.81
CA ALA A 91 -27.70 17.50 -37.86
C ALA A 91 -29.14 17.70 -38.38
N THR A 92 -30.02 16.73 -38.11
CA THR A 92 -31.45 16.95 -37.81
C THR A 92 -32.18 15.61 -37.63
N LEU A 93 -32.76 15.38 -36.45
CA LEU A 93 -34.02 14.66 -36.27
C LEU A 93 -34.59 15.02 -34.89
N ALA A 94 -35.92 15.21 -34.83
CA ALA A 94 -36.58 15.83 -33.68
C ALA A 94 -36.84 14.84 -32.53
N THR A 95 -36.85 15.38 -31.30
CA THR A 95 -37.08 14.64 -30.06
C THR A 95 -38.58 14.45 -29.73
N PRO A 96 -39.00 13.25 -29.30
CA PRO A 96 -40.14 13.09 -28.41
C PRO A 96 -39.69 13.16 -26.95
N ARG A 97 -40.43 13.89 -26.11
CA ARG A 97 -40.13 14.10 -24.69
C ARG A 97 -40.64 12.89 -23.89
N ALA A 98 -39.76 12.17 -23.21
CA ALA A 98 -40.13 11.03 -22.36
C ALA A 98 -40.39 11.43 -20.89
N ASP A 99 -41.32 10.72 -20.24
CA ASP A 99 -41.72 10.92 -18.85
C ASP A 99 -40.79 10.13 -17.90
N PRO A 100 -40.22 10.74 -16.84
CA PRO A 100 -39.16 10.15 -16.03
C PRO A 100 -39.63 9.09 -15.00
N THR A 101 -40.86 8.60 -15.07
CA THR A 101 -41.48 7.80 -14.00
C THR A 101 -41.44 6.26 -14.16
N ASN A 102 -40.84 5.71 -15.24
CA ASN A 102 -40.85 4.26 -15.45
C ASN A 102 -39.53 3.67 -16.03
N PRO A 103 -38.70 2.96 -15.24
CA PRO A 103 -37.44 2.39 -15.70
C PRO A 103 -37.66 1.01 -16.35
N THR A 104 -38.07 0.99 -17.63
CA THR A 104 -38.29 -0.29 -18.35
C THR A 104 -37.77 -0.33 -19.80
N THR A 105 -36.94 0.62 -20.20
CA THR A 105 -36.12 0.49 -21.41
C THR A 105 -35.06 -0.58 -21.18
N ALA A 106 -35.28 -1.77 -21.76
CA ALA A 106 -34.34 -2.88 -21.66
C ALA A 106 -32.99 -2.55 -22.35
N PRO A 107 -31.85 -3.04 -21.84
CA PRO A 107 -30.54 -2.83 -22.47
C PRO A 107 -30.51 -3.38 -23.89
N VAL A 108 -29.64 -2.81 -24.73
CA VAL A 108 -29.37 -3.31 -26.08
C VAL A 108 -29.00 -4.79 -26.01
N THR A 109 -29.89 -5.63 -26.51
CA THR A 109 -29.75 -7.08 -26.50
C THR A 109 -29.15 -7.50 -27.83
N ARG A 110 -27.92 -8.05 -27.80
CA ARG A 110 -27.57 -9.04 -28.83
C ARG A 110 -28.57 -10.18 -28.68
N GLY A 111 -29.16 -10.59 -29.81
CA GLY A 111 -30.00 -11.78 -29.83
C GLY A 111 -29.20 -13.01 -29.40
N PRO A 112 -29.85 -14.07 -28.89
CA PRO A 112 -29.17 -15.29 -28.47
C PRO A 112 -28.66 -16.06 -29.71
N GLU A 113 -27.48 -15.68 -30.19
CA GLU A 113 -26.69 -16.56 -31.05
C GLU A 113 -26.33 -17.81 -30.24
N THR A 114 -26.56 -18.97 -30.83
CA THR A 114 -26.54 -20.28 -30.16
C THR A 114 -25.12 -20.83 -30.11
N GLU A 115 -24.18 -20.04 -29.58
CA GLU A 115 -22.87 -20.56 -29.20
C GLU A 115 -23.02 -21.57 -28.06
N ALA A 116 -22.23 -22.65 -28.11
CA ALA A 116 -22.18 -23.62 -27.03
C ALA A 116 -21.75 -22.92 -25.73
N PRO A 117 -22.35 -23.26 -24.57
CA PRO A 117 -22.05 -22.55 -23.33
C PRO A 117 -20.56 -22.63 -23.01
N SER A 118 -19.90 -21.47 -23.00
CA SER A 118 -18.49 -21.37 -22.62
C SER A 118 -18.29 -22.04 -21.26
N PRO A 119 -17.26 -22.89 -21.06
CA PRO A 119 -16.98 -23.51 -19.77
C PRO A 119 -16.67 -22.49 -18.67
N THR A 120 -16.48 -21.21 -19.02
CA THR A 120 -16.23 -20.10 -18.10
C THR A 120 -17.50 -19.45 -17.55
N GLY A 121 -18.66 -19.68 -18.19
CA GLY A 121 -19.85 -18.85 -18.00
C GLY A 121 -19.71 -17.43 -18.59
N GLY A 122 -20.78 -16.66 -18.53
CA GLY A 122 -20.84 -15.29 -19.05
C GLY A 122 -20.17 -14.27 -18.11
N LEU A 123 -19.37 -13.37 -18.68
CA LEU A 123 -18.64 -12.29 -18.00
C LEU A 123 -19.32 -10.93 -18.25
N PHE A 124 -19.73 -10.28 -17.17
CA PHE A 124 -20.28 -8.93 -17.16
C PHE A 124 -19.24 -7.92 -16.64
N CYS A 125 -19.01 -6.82 -17.35
CA CYS A 125 -18.03 -5.81 -16.99
C CYS A 125 -18.69 -4.49 -16.56
N PHE A 126 -18.28 -3.91 -15.44
CA PHE A 126 -18.80 -2.62 -15.02
C PHE A 126 -17.78 -1.71 -14.36
N ALA A 127 -17.94 -0.42 -14.62
CA ALA A 127 -17.13 0.65 -14.06
C ALA A 127 -18.05 1.72 -13.47
N TRP A 128 -17.56 2.45 -12.47
CA TRP A 128 -18.15 3.72 -12.06
C TRP A 128 -17.25 4.86 -12.53
N THR A 129 -17.86 5.96 -12.96
CA THR A 129 -17.16 7.16 -13.39
C THR A 129 -17.94 8.44 -13.04
N PRO A 130 -17.28 9.48 -12.53
CA PRO A 130 -17.85 10.82 -12.37
C PRO A 130 -17.85 11.64 -13.67
N ARG A 131 -17.43 11.08 -14.82
CA ARG A 131 -17.38 11.75 -16.14
C ARG A 131 -16.63 13.09 -16.10
N ARG A 132 -15.43 13.09 -15.49
CA ARG A 132 -14.48 14.23 -15.58
C ARG A 132 -13.95 14.33 -17.01
N LYS A 133 -13.46 15.50 -17.41
CA LYS A 133 -12.87 15.74 -18.75
C LYS A 133 -11.72 14.77 -19.11
N PHE A 134 -11.03 14.22 -18.10
CA PHE A 134 -10.03 13.17 -18.27
C PHE A 134 -10.67 11.79 -18.47
N ASP A 135 -11.69 11.46 -17.66
CA ASP A 135 -12.45 10.20 -17.78
C ASP A 135 -13.07 10.04 -19.18
N GLU A 136 -13.62 11.12 -19.76
CA GLU A 136 -14.17 11.12 -21.13
C GLU A 136 -13.15 10.66 -22.18
N GLN A 137 -11.86 10.93 -21.99
CA GLN A 137 -10.82 10.50 -22.92
C GLN A 137 -10.62 8.99 -22.81
N LEU A 138 -10.42 8.48 -21.59
CA LEU A 138 -10.22 7.03 -21.35
C LEU A 138 -11.47 6.21 -21.71
N LEU A 139 -12.68 6.75 -21.47
CA LEU A 139 -13.95 6.10 -21.81
C LEU A 139 -14.05 5.66 -23.26
N LEU A 140 -13.44 6.39 -24.21
CA LEU A 140 -13.40 6.00 -25.63
C LEU A 140 -12.80 4.61 -25.82
N GLU A 141 -11.69 4.31 -25.15
CA GLU A 141 -11.01 3.02 -25.25
C GLU A 141 -11.57 1.98 -24.28
N VAL A 142 -11.97 2.38 -23.06
CA VAL A 142 -12.58 1.46 -22.07
C VAL A 142 -13.91 0.90 -22.59
N ARG A 143 -14.72 1.69 -23.31
CA ARG A 143 -15.93 1.19 -23.99
C ARG A 143 -15.61 0.14 -25.05
N VAL A 144 -14.55 0.35 -25.85
CA VAL A 144 -14.11 -0.66 -26.84
C VAL A 144 -13.64 -1.95 -26.14
N GLN A 145 -12.94 -1.85 -25.01
CA GLN A 145 -12.55 -3.01 -24.20
C GLN A 145 -13.77 -3.74 -23.63
N PHE A 146 -14.68 -3.02 -22.97
CA PHE A 146 -15.88 -3.56 -22.33
C PHE A 146 -16.89 -4.15 -23.34
N SER A 147 -16.89 -3.68 -24.60
CA SER A 147 -17.69 -4.26 -25.68
C SER A 147 -17.33 -5.72 -26.02
N LYS A 148 -16.19 -6.23 -25.52
CA LYS A 148 -15.77 -7.64 -25.63
C LYS A 148 -16.20 -8.51 -24.44
N CYS A 149 -16.89 -7.93 -23.46
CA CYS A 149 -17.59 -8.65 -22.40
C CYS A 149 -18.98 -9.09 -22.89
N ASP A 150 -19.56 -10.11 -22.26
CA ASP A 150 -20.86 -10.68 -22.67
C ASP A 150 -22.02 -9.73 -22.34
N GLY A 151 -21.80 -8.85 -21.37
CA GLY A 151 -22.53 -7.58 -21.21
C GLY A 151 -21.67 -6.58 -20.45
N HIS A 152 -22.02 -5.30 -20.52
CA HIS A 152 -21.37 -4.27 -19.72
C HIS A 152 -22.30 -3.10 -19.38
N LEU A 153 -21.94 -2.33 -18.34
CA LEU A 153 -22.56 -1.05 -17.99
C LEU A 153 -21.54 -0.08 -17.39
N PHE A 154 -21.69 1.20 -17.72
CA PHE A 154 -20.99 2.31 -17.09
C PHE A 154 -21.95 3.02 -16.13
N PHE A 155 -21.58 3.07 -14.85
CA PHE A 155 -22.33 3.82 -13.86
C PHE A 155 -21.79 5.23 -13.73
N THR A 156 -22.68 6.21 -13.79
CA THR A 156 -22.35 7.62 -13.61
C THR A 156 -23.40 8.27 -12.73
N ASP A 157 -23.14 9.43 -12.13
CA ASP A 157 -24.16 10.08 -11.33
C ASP A 157 -25.17 10.86 -12.18
N MET A 158 -26.36 11.12 -11.63
CA MET A 158 -27.43 11.82 -12.36
C MET A 158 -27.00 13.15 -12.96
N ASP A 159 -26.15 13.91 -12.27
CA ASP A 159 -25.74 15.26 -12.65
C ASP A 159 -24.54 15.29 -13.61
N SER A 160 -24.12 14.14 -14.13
CA SER A 160 -22.95 14.00 -15.00
C SER A 160 -23.16 14.67 -16.37
N PRO A 161 -22.15 15.35 -16.93
CA PRO A 161 -22.21 15.87 -18.28
C PRO A 161 -22.30 14.73 -19.32
N GLY A 162 -22.63 15.09 -20.56
CA GLY A 162 -22.71 14.16 -21.68
C GLY A 162 -24.12 13.64 -21.98
N PRO A 163 -24.33 13.07 -23.19
CA PRO A 163 -25.63 12.56 -23.62
C PRO A 163 -26.07 11.33 -22.80
N GLU A 164 -27.35 10.97 -22.90
CA GLU A 164 -27.81 9.63 -22.54
C GLU A 164 -27.27 8.62 -23.57
N GLU A 165 -26.59 7.59 -23.09
CA GLU A 165 -26.00 6.53 -23.90
C GLU A 165 -26.51 5.17 -23.40
N PRO A 166 -26.77 4.19 -24.28
CA PRO A 166 -27.49 2.96 -23.91
C PRO A 166 -26.70 2.02 -22.99
N ASP A 167 -25.38 2.22 -22.87
CA ASP A 167 -24.47 1.53 -21.97
C ASP A 167 -24.23 2.29 -20.65
N PHE A 168 -24.82 3.47 -20.46
CA PHE A 168 -24.74 4.24 -19.22
C PHE A 168 -25.98 4.07 -18.34
N VAL A 169 -25.75 3.99 -17.02
CA VAL A 169 -26.80 4.07 -15.99
C VAL A 169 -26.48 5.21 -15.04
N ARG A 170 -27.37 6.20 -15.02
CA ARG A 170 -27.33 7.32 -14.06
C ARG A 170 -27.85 6.87 -12.69
N VAL A 171 -27.08 7.12 -11.65
CA VAL A 171 -27.43 6.79 -10.25
C VAL A 171 -27.45 8.03 -9.37
N ALA A 172 -28.40 8.10 -8.44
CA ALA A 172 -28.45 9.19 -7.47
C ALA A 172 -27.34 9.03 -6.43
N LEU A 173 -26.46 10.02 -6.32
CA LEU A 173 -25.49 10.09 -5.23
C LEU A 173 -26.12 10.79 -4.02
N PRO A 174 -25.75 10.42 -2.79
CA PRO A 174 -26.05 11.24 -1.62
C PRO A 174 -25.31 12.59 -1.75
N ALA A 175 -25.98 13.68 -1.37
CA ALA A 175 -25.43 15.03 -1.45
C ALA A 175 -24.02 15.10 -0.86
N GLN A 176 -23.08 15.68 -1.60
CA GLN A 176 -21.68 15.81 -1.20
C GLN A 176 -21.39 17.22 -0.67
N LYS A 177 -20.36 17.32 0.18
CA LYS A 177 -19.85 18.62 0.69
C LYS A 177 -18.89 19.31 -0.28
N VAL A 178 -18.28 18.53 -1.16
CA VAL A 178 -17.34 18.95 -2.21
C VAL A 178 -18.12 19.02 -3.51
N THR A 179 -17.99 20.13 -4.23
CA THR A 179 -18.68 20.34 -5.51
C THR A 179 -17.93 19.66 -6.65
N ARG A 180 -18.59 19.44 -7.79
CA ARG A 180 -18.07 18.64 -8.91
C ARG A 180 -16.84 19.26 -9.61
N ASP A 181 -16.82 20.59 -9.62
CA ASP A 181 -15.78 21.44 -10.20
C ASP A 181 -14.48 21.44 -9.36
N GLN A 182 -14.57 21.17 -8.06
CA GLN A 182 -13.38 20.98 -7.21
C GLN A 182 -12.62 19.72 -7.63
N GLY A 183 -11.39 19.89 -8.09
CA GLY A 183 -10.54 18.76 -8.50
C GLY A 183 -10.38 17.73 -7.39
N GLY A 184 -10.35 16.45 -7.75
CA GLY A 184 -10.39 15.36 -6.77
C GLY A 184 -11.79 15.04 -6.21
N TRP A 185 -12.87 15.58 -6.79
CA TRP A 185 -14.24 15.15 -6.48
C TRP A 185 -14.37 13.62 -6.49
N LEU A 186 -14.73 13.05 -5.33
CA LEU A 186 -14.83 11.61 -5.04
C LEU A 186 -13.55 10.77 -5.20
N TYR A 187 -12.38 11.41 -5.32
CA TYR A 187 -11.08 10.74 -5.28
C TYR A 187 -10.84 10.07 -3.90
N HIS A 188 -10.30 8.84 -3.91
CA HIS A 188 -10.31 7.90 -2.76
C HIS A 188 -11.68 7.67 -2.07
N ARG A 189 -12.79 8.03 -2.73
CA ARG A 189 -14.17 7.86 -2.26
C ARG A 189 -15.08 7.26 -3.35
N ASN A 190 -14.50 6.48 -4.25
CA ASN A 190 -15.20 5.79 -5.35
C ASN A 190 -16.41 4.94 -4.88
N MET A 191 -16.37 4.40 -3.64
CA MET A 191 -17.52 3.70 -3.07
C MET A 191 -18.77 4.57 -2.89
N VAL A 192 -18.68 5.90 -2.83
CA VAL A 192 -19.86 6.79 -2.86
C VAL A 192 -20.67 6.58 -4.14
N GLY A 193 -20.01 6.32 -5.27
CA GLY A 193 -20.64 6.00 -6.55
C GLY A 193 -20.93 4.51 -6.76
N LEU A 194 -20.04 3.64 -6.29
CA LEU A 194 -20.23 2.18 -6.42
C LEU A 194 -21.36 1.64 -5.54
N MET A 195 -21.67 2.24 -4.38
CA MET A 195 -22.79 1.79 -3.53
C MET A 195 -24.17 1.91 -4.20
N PRO A 196 -24.57 3.05 -4.81
CA PRO A 196 -25.80 3.12 -5.57
C PRO A 196 -25.73 2.33 -6.89
N ALA A 197 -24.57 2.21 -7.54
CA ALA A 197 -24.37 1.33 -8.69
C ALA A 197 -24.63 -0.16 -8.36
N LEU A 198 -24.08 -0.65 -7.25
CA LEU A 198 -24.33 -1.99 -6.71
C LEU A 198 -25.80 -2.16 -6.31
N THR A 199 -26.45 -1.12 -5.79
CA THR A 199 -27.90 -1.15 -5.49
C THR A 199 -28.71 -1.37 -6.77
N TYR A 200 -28.40 -0.66 -7.87
CA TYR A 200 -29.00 -0.91 -9.17
C TYR A 200 -28.70 -2.32 -9.67
N LEU A 201 -27.43 -2.73 -9.71
CA LEU A 201 -26.99 -4.02 -10.23
C LEU A 201 -27.69 -5.18 -9.50
N LEU A 202 -27.70 -5.15 -8.15
CA LEU A 202 -28.36 -6.15 -7.32
C LEU A 202 -29.89 -6.09 -7.43
N GLY A 203 -30.50 -4.91 -7.61
CA GLY A 203 -31.94 -4.79 -7.87
C GLY A 203 -32.38 -5.29 -9.26
N SER A 204 -31.45 -5.30 -10.23
CA SER A 204 -31.72 -5.66 -11.61
C SER A 204 -31.72 -7.19 -11.88
N PRO A 205 -32.33 -7.64 -12.99
CA PRO A 205 -32.21 -9.03 -13.45
C PRO A 205 -30.82 -9.37 -14.02
N VAL A 206 -29.89 -8.41 -14.11
CA VAL A 206 -28.55 -8.62 -14.70
C VAL A 206 -27.78 -9.70 -13.94
N VAL A 207 -27.86 -9.76 -12.60
CA VAL A 207 -27.06 -10.75 -11.84
C VAL A 207 -27.46 -12.20 -12.13
N GLU A 208 -28.70 -12.45 -12.59
CA GLU A 208 -29.15 -13.81 -12.93
C GLU A 208 -28.75 -14.25 -14.36
N ARG A 209 -28.29 -13.32 -15.20
CA ARG A 209 -27.92 -13.59 -16.61
C ARG A 209 -26.46 -13.98 -16.81
N TYR A 210 -25.56 -13.50 -15.94
CA TYR A 210 -24.12 -13.68 -16.07
C TYR A 210 -23.54 -14.43 -14.86
N ASP A 211 -22.45 -15.15 -15.06
CA ASP A 211 -21.85 -16.02 -14.03
C ASP A 211 -20.75 -15.29 -13.25
N TRP A 212 -20.06 -14.37 -13.93
CA TRP A 212 -18.98 -13.56 -13.38
C TRP A 212 -19.19 -12.08 -13.67
N PHE A 213 -18.77 -11.25 -12.72
CA PHE A 213 -18.91 -9.80 -12.74
C PHE A 213 -17.55 -9.21 -12.41
N ILE A 214 -17.01 -8.34 -13.25
CA ILE A 214 -15.77 -7.62 -12.95
C ILE A 214 -16.04 -6.13 -12.77
N ASN A 215 -15.60 -5.60 -11.63
CA ASN A 215 -15.54 -4.18 -11.37
C ASN A 215 -14.13 -3.66 -11.65
N SER A 216 -14.03 -2.62 -12.46
CA SER A 216 -12.77 -2.01 -12.89
C SER A 216 -12.88 -0.49 -12.88
N GLU A 217 -11.77 0.20 -12.65
CA GLU A 217 -11.67 1.66 -12.82
C GLU A 217 -11.33 2.00 -14.28
N LEU A 218 -11.30 3.29 -14.63
CA LEU A 218 -11.09 3.74 -16.01
C LEU A 218 -9.62 3.81 -16.44
N ASP A 219 -8.69 3.93 -15.49
CA ASP A 219 -7.25 3.81 -15.69
C ASP A 219 -6.77 2.34 -15.71
N HIS A 220 -7.71 1.39 -15.70
CA HIS A 220 -7.41 -0.02 -15.92
C HIS A 220 -7.56 -0.36 -17.40
N PHE A 221 -6.49 -0.86 -18.01
CA PHE A 221 -6.62 -1.62 -19.25
C PHE A 221 -7.13 -3.03 -18.92
N LEU A 222 -8.29 -3.40 -19.47
CA LEU A 222 -8.91 -4.72 -19.32
C LEU A 222 -8.86 -5.48 -20.65
N SER A 223 -8.38 -6.72 -20.61
CA SER A 223 -8.58 -7.73 -21.67
C SER A 223 -9.61 -8.78 -21.23
N PRO A 224 -10.86 -8.73 -21.73
CA PRO A 224 -11.90 -9.68 -21.32
C PRO A 224 -11.63 -11.13 -21.74
N ALA A 225 -10.81 -11.36 -22.77
CA ALA A 225 -10.39 -12.71 -23.17
C ALA A 225 -9.44 -13.32 -22.13
N ARG A 226 -8.40 -12.57 -21.74
CA ARG A 226 -7.48 -12.95 -20.67
C ARG A 226 -8.20 -13.06 -19.32
N ALA A 227 -9.21 -12.22 -19.07
CA ALA A 227 -10.01 -12.27 -17.85
C ALA A 227 -10.76 -13.59 -17.71
N ARG A 228 -11.48 -14.03 -18.76
CA ARG A 228 -12.16 -15.34 -18.78
C ARG A 228 -11.14 -16.48 -18.56
N SER A 229 -10.00 -16.48 -19.25
CA SER A 229 -8.94 -17.48 -19.07
C SER A 229 -8.37 -17.51 -17.64
N THR A 230 -8.18 -16.33 -17.02
CA THR A 230 -7.65 -16.21 -15.66
C THR A 230 -8.68 -16.69 -14.63
N ILE A 231 -9.96 -16.33 -14.78
CA ILE A 231 -11.07 -16.84 -13.97
C ILE A 231 -11.09 -18.37 -14.03
N SER A 232 -11.06 -18.99 -15.22
CA SER A 232 -11.04 -20.45 -15.38
C SER A 232 -9.92 -21.11 -14.59
N ALA A 233 -8.69 -20.62 -14.75
CA ALA A 233 -7.51 -21.18 -14.09
C ALA A 233 -7.54 -21.04 -12.55
N TYR A 234 -8.31 -20.10 -11.99
CA TYR A 234 -8.62 -20.02 -10.56
C TYR A 234 -9.72 -21.02 -10.19
N VAL A 235 -10.81 -21.05 -10.97
CA VAL A 235 -12.06 -21.78 -10.71
C VAL A 235 -11.89 -23.30 -10.79
N GLU A 236 -11.08 -23.81 -11.72
CA GLU A 236 -10.71 -25.24 -11.84
C GLU A 236 -10.11 -25.86 -10.57
N ARG A 237 -9.72 -25.04 -9.60
CA ARG A 237 -9.08 -25.45 -8.34
C ARG A 237 -10.05 -25.53 -7.17
N ILE A 238 -11.27 -25.04 -7.37
CA ILE A 238 -12.35 -24.91 -6.39
C ILE A 238 -13.35 -26.05 -6.62
N ASP A 239 -13.69 -26.78 -5.57
CA ASP A 239 -14.72 -27.82 -5.67
C ASP A 239 -16.10 -27.14 -5.65
N LYS A 240 -16.94 -27.34 -6.68
CA LYS A 240 -18.29 -26.73 -6.80
C LYS A 240 -18.28 -25.20 -6.68
N PRO A 241 -17.58 -24.48 -7.59
CA PRO A 241 -17.48 -23.01 -7.55
C PRO A 241 -18.84 -22.29 -7.59
N GLU A 242 -19.85 -22.88 -8.24
CA GLU A 242 -21.22 -22.38 -8.36
C GLU A 242 -22.01 -22.40 -7.04
N GLU A 243 -21.68 -23.30 -6.11
CA GLU A 243 -22.33 -23.38 -4.78
C GLU A 243 -21.72 -22.39 -3.77
N GLN A 244 -20.54 -21.85 -4.06
CA GLN A 244 -19.74 -21.01 -3.15
C GLN A 244 -19.76 -19.53 -3.52
N SER A 245 -19.78 -18.64 -2.53
CA SER A 245 -19.64 -17.20 -2.76
C SER A 245 -18.16 -16.86 -2.93
N ILE A 246 -17.74 -16.48 -4.15
CA ILE A 246 -16.34 -16.29 -4.54
C ILE A 246 -16.08 -14.84 -4.94
N MET A 247 -14.98 -14.29 -4.43
CA MET A 247 -14.37 -13.03 -4.88
C MET A 247 -12.92 -13.29 -5.32
N LEU A 248 -12.56 -12.82 -6.52
CA LEU A 248 -11.16 -12.76 -6.96
C LEU A 248 -10.66 -11.32 -6.78
N MET A 249 -9.48 -11.20 -6.16
CA MET A 249 -8.79 -9.94 -5.91
C MET A 249 -7.63 -9.84 -6.88
N TRP A 250 -7.71 -8.88 -7.80
CA TRP A 250 -6.71 -8.59 -8.81
C TRP A 250 -6.29 -7.13 -8.62
N GLY A 251 -5.57 -6.85 -7.53
CA GLY A 251 -5.33 -5.47 -7.12
C GLY A 251 -6.62 -4.83 -6.61
N ASN A 252 -6.89 -3.60 -7.03
CA ASN A 252 -8.18 -2.95 -6.85
C ASN A 252 -9.19 -3.26 -7.99
N ALA A 253 -8.91 -4.19 -8.91
CA ALA A 253 -9.92 -4.79 -9.77
C ALA A 253 -10.52 -6.04 -9.09
N PHE A 254 -11.84 -6.10 -9.01
CA PHE A 254 -12.55 -7.14 -8.23
C PHE A 254 -13.49 -7.95 -9.11
N VAL A 255 -13.36 -9.28 -9.04
CA VAL A 255 -14.25 -10.21 -9.75
C VAL A 255 -15.14 -10.94 -8.76
N PHE A 256 -16.45 -10.94 -8.99
CA PHE A 256 -17.47 -11.60 -8.18
C PHE A 256 -18.13 -12.70 -8.99
N ASN A 257 -18.41 -13.86 -8.39
CA ASN A 257 -19.34 -14.80 -9.01
C ASN A 257 -20.80 -14.45 -8.70
N ARG A 258 -21.74 -14.93 -9.53
CA ARG A 258 -23.19 -14.79 -9.33
C ARG A 258 -23.62 -15.11 -7.90
N LYS A 259 -23.07 -16.20 -7.35
CA LYS A 259 -23.41 -16.72 -6.03
C LYS A 259 -23.08 -15.74 -4.89
N LEU A 260 -21.99 -14.99 -5.00
CA LEU A 260 -21.62 -13.92 -4.09
C LEU A 260 -22.59 -12.74 -4.18
N LEU A 261 -22.90 -12.26 -5.39
CA LEU A 261 -23.85 -11.15 -5.57
C LEU A 261 -25.27 -11.52 -5.07
N GLN A 262 -25.72 -12.75 -5.29
CA GLN A 262 -26.99 -13.25 -4.73
C GLN A 262 -27.01 -13.27 -3.19
N ASP A 263 -25.89 -13.55 -2.52
CA ASP A 263 -25.81 -13.50 -1.06
C ASP A 263 -25.64 -12.06 -0.53
N MET A 264 -24.97 -11.17 -1.28
CA MET A 264 -24.98 -9.73 -1.01
C MET A 264 -26.41 -9.16 -1.09
N ARG A 265 -27.18 -9.51 -2.14
CA ARG A 265 -28.59 -9.08 -2.31
C ARG A 265 -29.45 -9.42 -1.08
N LYS A 266 -29.32 -10.63 -0.54
CA LYS A 266 -30.08 -11.09 0.66
C LYS A 266 -29.80 -10.28 1.92
N HIS A 267 -28.69 -9.56 1.96
CA HIS A 267 -28.26 -8.75 3.10
C HIS A 267 -28.14 -7.26 2.73
N TRP A 268 -28.64 -6.85 1.56
CA TRP A 268 -28.46 -5.49 1.04
C TRP A 268 -29.15 -4.42 1.89
N GLU A 269 -30.23 -4.77 2.61
CA GLU A 269 -30.85 -3.89 3.62
C GLU A 269 -29.87 -3.40 4.71
N LYS A 270 -28.78 -4.15 4.95
CA LYS A 270 -27.73 -3.84 5.93
C LYS A 270 -26.43 -3.42 5.28
N LEU A 271 -26.05 -4.07 4.18
CA LEU A 271 -24.81 -3.79 3.44
C LEU A 271 -24.90 -2.49 2.63
N GLY A 272 -26.07 -2.21 2.04
CA GLY A 272 -26.36 -1.03 1.22
C GLY A 272 -26.50 0.27 2.02
N LEU A 273 -26.42 0.23 3.36
CA LEU A 273 -26.54 1.41 4.20
C LEU A 273 -25.28 2.27 4.11
N THR A 274 -25.44 3.54 3.73
CA THR A 274 -24.37 4.53 3.64
C THR A 274 -24.48 5.61 4.72
N ALA A 275 -23.35 6.21 5.08
CA ALA A 275 -23.32 7.37 5.95
C ALA A 275 -24.09 8.56 5.33
N SER A 276 -24.75 9.35 6.19
CA SER A 276 -25.69 10.41 5.79
C SER A 276 -25.30 11.75 6.40
N MET A 277 -25.62 12.86 5.71
CA MET A 277 -25.45 14.22 6.22
C MET A 277 -26.19 14.46 7.54
N ASN A 278 -27.33 13.79 7.75
CA ASN A 278 -28.14 13.90 8.97
C ASN A 278 -27.73 12.89 10.05
N GLY A 279 -26.61 12.18 9.86
CA GLY A 279 -26.08 11.21 10.82
C GLY A 279 -25.27 11.84 11.95
N THR A 280 -24.47 11.01 12.62
CA THR A 280 -23.42 11.45 13.54
C THR A 280 -22.39 12.34 12.83
N LYS A 281 -21.64 13.17 13.59
CA LYS A 281 -20.63 14.10 13.04
C LYS A 281 -19.69 13.42 12.03
N ASP A 282 -19.25 12.20 12.33
CA ASP A 282 -18.32 11.44 11.49
C ASP A 282 -19.02 10.85 10.25
N GLU A 283 -20.29 10.45 10.34
CA GLU A 283 -21.10 10.07 9.17
C GLU A 283 -21.36 11.25 8.24
N ALA A 284 -21.53 12.45 8.79
CA ALA A 284 -21.62 13.69 8.03
C ALA A 284 -20.29 14.09 7.38
N VAL A 285 -19.16 13.48 7.74
CA VAL A 285 -17.89 13.57 6.99
C VAL A 285 -17.83 12.47 5.93
N ALA A 286 -18.21 11.24 6.30
CA ALA A 286 -18.15 10.06 5.44
C ALA A 286 -19.30 9.91 4.41
N VAL A 287 -20.08 10.96 4.11
CA VAL A 287 -21.38 10.86 3.41
C VAL A 287 -21.31 10.03 2.11
N GLY A 288 -22.07 8.94 2.05
CA GLY A 288 -22.07 7.97 0.95
C GLY A 288 -21.13 6.77 1.11
N CYS A 289 -20.16 6.83 2.03
CA CYS A 289 -19.35 5.66 2.37
C CYS A 289 -20.18 4.61 3.14
N PRO A 290 -19.91 3.29 3.03
CA PRO A 290 -20.72 2.25 3.68
C PRO A 290 -20.66 2.31 5.22
N LEU A 291 -21.79 2.18 5.90
CA LEU A 291 -21.86 2.23 7.38
C LEU A 291 -21.13 1.07 8.06
N PHE A 292 -20.98 -0.09 7.40
CA PHE A 292 -20.21 -1.22 7.95
C PHE A 292 -18.70 -0.94 8.07
N MET A 293 -18.23 0.19 7.53
CA MET A 293 -16.85 0.68 7.68
C MET A 293 -16.69 1.65 8.87
N LYS A 294 -17.77 2.02 9.56
CA LYS A 294 -17.72 2.94 10.70
C LYS A 294 -16.73 2.46 11.77
N GLY A 295 -15.70 3.28 12.03
CA GLY A 295 -14.64 2.98 13.00
C GLY A 295 -13.56 2.01 12.51
N LYS A 296 -13.51 1.68 11.21
CA LYS A 296 -12.37 0.98 10.59
C LYS A 296 -11.35 2.00 10.07
N SER A 297 -10.20 1.52 9.58
CA SER A 297 -9.20 2.35 8.90
C SER A 297 -9.82 3.16 7.76
N GLU A 298 -9.22 4.32 7.46
CA GLU A 298 -9.67 5.31 6.46
C GLU A 298 -11.02 6.02 6.73
N TRP A 299 -11.97 5.39 7.41
CA TRP A 299 -13.23 6.03 7.78
C TRP A 299 -13.03 7.06 8.92
N PRO A 300 -13.57 8.29 8.86
CA PRO A 300 -14.55 8.80 7.88
C PRO A 300 -13.95 9.55 6.67
N GLY A 301 -12.63 9.63 6.54
CA GLY A 301 -11.96 10.49 5.53
C GLY A 301 -12.05 9.96 4.11
N SER A 302 -11.86 8.65 3.92
CA SER A 302 -11.91 7.99 2.62
C SER A 302 -12.77 6.72 2.66
N CYS A 303 -13.10 6.21 1.48
CA CYS A 303 -13.79 4.94 1.28
C CYS A 303 -13.43 4.38 -0.10
N SER A 304 -12.19 3.95 -0.22
CA SER A 304 -11.64 3.22 -1.36
C SER A 304 -12.25 1.82 -1.47
N GLN A 305 -12.52 1.39 -2.70
CA GLN A 305 -12.97 0.02 -3.00
C GLN A 305 -11.94 -1.04 -2.54
N ASP A 306 -10.66 -0.67 -2.59
CA ASP A 306 -9.45 -1.42 -2.26
C ASP A 306 -9.50 -1.98 -0.83
N ILE A 307 -10.06 -1.19 0.11
CA ILE A 307 -10.28 -1.61 1.50
C ILE A 307 -11.67 -2.23 1.65
N ILE A 308 -12.67 -1.69 0.95
CA ILE A 308 -14.08 -2.01 1.20
C ILE A 308 -14.49 -3.38 0.69
N TYR A 309 -14.05 -3.80 -0.50
CA TYR A 309 -14.37 -5.15 -0.99
C TYR A 309 -13.69 -6.26 -0.17
N PRO A 310 -12.40 -6.16 0.23
CA PRO A 310 -11.80 -7.12 1.16
C PRO A 310 -12.45 -7.10 2.54
N ALA A 311 -12.79 -5.93 3.10
CA ALA A 311 -13.51 -5.85 4.38
C ALA A 311 -14.92 -6.47 4.29
N LEU A 312 -15.62 -6.29 3.18
CA LEU A 312 -16.91 -6.93 2.91
C LEU A 312 -16.76 -8.46 2.86
N ALA A 313 -15.75 -8.96 2.14
CA ALA A 313 -15.55 -10.39 1.91
C ALA A 313 -15.00 -11.15 3.11
N TRP A 314 -14.04 -10.58 3.86
CA TRP A 314 -13.38 -11.26 4.97
C TRP A 314 -14.14 -11.15 6.30
N ASP A 315 -14.85 -10.03 6.53
CA ASP A 315 -15.41 -9.70 7.83
C ASP A 315 -16.94 -9.61 7.80
N VAL A 316 -17.50 -8.73 6.96
CA VAL A 316 -18.91 -8.32 7.10
C VAL A 316 -19.88 -9.35 6.54
N LEU A 317 -19.75 -9.74 5.27
CA LEU A 317 -20.67 -10.69 4.65
C LEU A 317 -20.60 -12.08 5.30
N PRO A 318 -19.44 -12.63 5.69
CA PRO A 318 -19.42 -13.93 6.37
C PRO A 318 -20.17 -13.96 7.70
N LYS A 319 -20.11 -12.87 8.48
CA LYS A 319 -20.87 -12.73 9.73
C LYS A 319 -22.37 -12.64 9.49
N LEU A 320 -22.81 -11.89 8.48
CA LEU A 320 -24.23 -11.73 8.14
C LEU A 320 -24.83 -13.01 7.53
N ALA A 321 -24.16 -13.61 6.57
CA ALA A 321 -24.63 -14.79 5.84
C ALA A 321 -24.41 -16.11 6.60
N LYS A 322 -23.63 -16.10 7.69
CA LYS A 322 -23.15 -17.29 8.42
C LYS A 322 -22.47 -18.32 7.49
N LYS A 323 -21.78 -17.82 6.45
CA LYS A 323 -21.13 -18.60 5.40
C LYS A 323 -19.80 -17.97 5.05
N LYS A 324 -18.76 -18.78 4.80
CA LYS A 324 -17.47 -18.26 4.35
C LYS A 324 -17.58 -17.75 2.92
N VAL A 325 -17.05 -16.54 2.66
CA VAL A 325 -16.73 -16.08 1.30
C VAL A 325 -15.33 -16.60 0.96
N MET A 326 -15.18 -17.24 -0.20
CA MET A 326 -13.88 -17.63 -0.71
C MET A 326 -13.24 -16.42 -1.40
N THR A 327 -12.03 -16.07 -0.96
CA THR A 327 -11.21 -15.01 -1.56
C THR A 327 -9.94 -15.62 -2.14
N LEU A 328 -9.58 -15.21 -3.35
CA LEU A 328 -8.44 -15.72 -4.12
C LEU A 328 -7.74 -14.59 -4.85
N GLY A 329 -6.44 -14.70 -5.08
CA GLY A 329 -5.63 -13.60 -5.61
C GLY A 329 -5.01 -12.78 -4.49
N ASP A 330 -4.74 -11.51 -4.76
CA ASP A 330 -4.08 -10.57 -3.86
C ASP A 330 -4.67 -9.16 -4.07
N PRO A 331 -4.93 -8.37 -3.02
CA PRO A 331 -5.38 -6.98 -3.16
C PRO A 331 -4.29 -6.03 -3.72
N GLY A 332 -3.03 -6.46 -3.83
CA GLY A 332 -1.97 -5.73 -4.54
C GLY A 332 -1.59 -6.36 -5.89
N CYS A 333 -1.07 -5.56 -6.83
CA CYS A 333 -0.68 -6.02 -8.16
C CYS A 333 0.78 -6.49 -8.26
N GLY A 334 1.05 -7.35 -9.24
CA GLY A 334 2.36 -7.99 -9.40
C GLY A 334 2.66 -9.12 -8.40
N HIS A 335 1.76 -9.42 -7.45
CA HIS A 335 1.99 -10.43 -6.41
C HIS A 335 1.43 -11.83 -6.79
N PRO A 336 2.27 -12.88 -6.84
CA PRO A 336 1.82 -14.23 -7.19
C PRO A 336 1.10 -14.92 -6.02
N ALA A 337 -0.22 -15.00 -6.09
CA ALA A 337 -1.05 -15.68 -5.10
C ALA A 337 -0.94 -17.22 -5.17
N LYS A 338 -1.22 -17.92 -4.06
CA LYS A 338 -1.22 -19.40 -4.01
C LYS A 338 -2.48 -19.95 -3.34
N PHE A 339 -3.13 -20.91 -4.00
CA PHE A 339 -4.27 -21.64 -3.45
C PHE A 339 -3.98 -23.15 -3.41
N ARG A 340 -4.26 -23.81 -2.28
CA ARG A 340 -3.94 -25.23 -2.04
C ARG A 340 -2.49 -25.60 -2.45
N ASN A 341 -1.54 -24.70 -2.13
CA ASN A 341 -0.12 -24.74 -2.49
C ASN A 341 0.24 -24.64 -3.98
N LYS A 342 -0.73 -24.46 -4.89
CA LYS A 342 -0.49 -24.21 -6.31
C LYS A 342 -0.48 -22.70 -6.59
N GLU A 343 0.46 -22.23 -7.41
CA GLU A 343 0.55 -20.83 -7.87
C GLU A 343 -0.62 -20.51 -8.80
N LEU A 344 -1.37 -19.47 -8.47
CA LEU A 344 -2.41 -18.90 -9.32
C LEU A 344 -1.74 -18.04 -10.42
N PRO A 345 -2.30 -17.95 -11.63
CA PRO A 345 -1.84 -16.96 -12.60
C PRO A 345 -2.03 -15.55 -12.03
N LEU A 346 -1.19 -14.61 -12.46
CA LEU A 346 -1.23 -13.25 -11.97
C LEU A 346 -2.50 -12.53 -12.49
N GLY A 347 -3.28 -11.95 -11.56
CA GLY A 347 -4.54 -11.28 -11.88
C GLY A 347 -4.39 -9.85 -12.39
N CYS A 348 -3.30 -9.17 -12.04
CA CYS A 348 -3.03 -7.82 -12.51
C CYS A 348 -1.54 -7.47 -12.46
N TRP A 349 -1.15 -6.52 -13.30
CA TRP A 349 0.17 -5.90 -13.31
C TRP A 349 0.01 -4.37 -13.21
N GLU A 350 1.00 -3.69 -12.64
CA GLU A 350 0.90 -2.28 -12.26
C GLU A 350 1.94 -1.44 -12.98
N MET A 351 1.48 -0.39 -13.68
CA MET A 351 2.35 0.42 -14.53
C MET A 351 3.40 1.19 -13.72
N GLN A 352 3.11 1.59 -12.48
CA GLN A 352 4.08 2.22 -11.58
C GLN A 352 5.29 1.31 -11.27
N GLN A 353 5.13 -0.02 -11.34
CA GLN A 353 6.23 -0.97 -11.15
C GLN A 353 7.17 -1.10 -12.37
N ASN A 354 6.94 -0.33 -13.45
CA ASN A 354 7.79 -0.37 -14.64
C ASN A 354 9.16 0.28 -14.37
N PRO A 355 10.24 -0.27 -14.95
CA PRO A 355 11.60 0.11 -14.60
C PRO A 355 12.15 1.32 -15.39
N TRP A 356 11.31 2.08 -16.10
CA TRP A 356 11.69 3.27 -16.87
C TRP A 356 11.18 4.57 -16.25
N GLY A 357 11.07 4.61 -14.91
CA GLY A 357 10.66 5.81 -14.17
C GLY A 357 9.15 5.98 -14.06
N GLY A 358 8.43 4.90 -13.71
CA GLY A 358 6.99 4.96 -13.39
C GLY A 358 6.13 5.43 -14.56
N GLU A 359 5.11 6.23 -14.26
CA GLU A 359 4.01 6.68 -15.16
C GLU A 359 4.43 7.63 -16.30
N SER A 360 5.71 7.59 -16.73
CA SER A 360 6.15 8.34 -17.90
C SER A 360 5.62 7.68 -19.18
N LEU A 361 4.94 8.45 -20.05
CA LEU A 361 4.33 7.94 -21.30
C LEU A 361 5.27 7.03 -22.11
N GLN A 362 6.56 7.37 -22.19
CA GLN A 362 7.54 6.56 -22.92
C GLN A 362 7.90 5.25 -22.18
N GLY A 363 7.94 5.25 -20.85
CA GLY A 363 8.07 4.05 -20.03
C GLY A 363 6.88 3.11 -20.19
N GLU A 364 5.66 3.67 -20.17
CA GLU A 364 4.41 2.91 -20.36
C GLU A 364 4.32 2.30 -21.78
N LEU A 365 4.61 3.09 -22.82
CA LEU A 365 4.71 2.60 -24.21
C LEU A 365 5.72 1.45 -24.34
N SER A 366 6.84 1.53 -23.62
CA SER A 366 7.90 0.50 -23.64
C SER A 366 7.47 -0.75 -22.88
N ALA A 367 6.79 -0.61 -21.75
CA ALA A 367 6.25 -1.71 -20.97
C ALA A 367 5.20 -2.51 -21.75
N ILE A 368 4.22 -1.85 -22.38
CA ILE A 368 3.20 -2.53 -23.20
C ILE A 368 3.82 -3.30 -24.36
N ARG A 369 4.85 -2.74 -25.04
CA ARG A 369 5.57 -3.45 -26.11
C ARG A 369 6.28 -4.69 -25.59
N VAL A 370 7.05 -4.58 -24.51
CA VAL A 370 7.75 -5.73 -23.93
C VAL A 370 6.78 -6.81 -23.43
N LEU A 371 5.63 -6.42 -22.85
CA LEU A 371 4.58 -7.39 -22.48
C LEU A 371 3.99 -8.11 -23.68
N ALA A 372 3.83 -7.43 -24.83
CA ALA A 372 3.33 -8.03 -26.07
C ALA A 372 4.39 -8.92 -26.74
N ASP A 373 5.63 -8.45 -26.85
CA ASP A 373 6.75 -9.21 -27.43
C ASP A 373 6.99 -10.53 -26.67
N MET A 374 6.73 -10.53 -25.36
CA MET A 374 6.84 -11.72 -24.51
C MET A 374 5.59 -12.62 -24.53
N GLU A 375 4.42 -12.16 -24.98
CA GLU A 375 3.13 -12.87 -24.85
C GLU A 375 3.19 -14.31 -25.36
N HIS A 376 3.83 -14.54 -26.50
CA HIS A 376 3.91 -15.87 -27.13
C HIS A 376 5.13 -16.70 -26.73
N LEU A 377 5.99 -16.17 -25.85
CA LEU A 377 7.20 -16.85 -25.42
C LEU A 377 6.90 -17.84 -24.29
N ASP A 378 7.46 -19.05 -24.40
CA ASP A 378 7.61 -19.94 -23.26
C ASP A 378 8.66 -19.41 -22.28
N LYS A 379 8.90 -20.13 -21.17
CA LYS A 379 9.83 -19.67 -20.14
C LYS A 379 11.27 -19.54 -20.63
N ALA A 380 11.76 -20.52 -21.40
CA ALA A 380 13.13 -20.51 -21.89
C ALA A 380 13.32 -19.43 -22.98
N ALA A 381 12.34 -19.28 -23.86
CA ALA A 381 12.32 -18.23 -24.87
C ALA A 381 12.22 -16.83 -24.24
N GLY A 382 11.42 -16.66 -23.19
CA GLY A 382 11.31 -15.41 -22.42
C GLY A 382 12.60 -15.05 -21.69
N GLU A 383 13.24 -16.01 -21.03
CA GLU A 383 14.55 -15.81 -20.38
C GLU A 383 15.63 -15.44 -21.41
N ALA A 384 15.64 -16.09 -22.58
CA ALA A 384 16.55 -15.78 -23.68
C ALA A 384 16.30 -14.39 -24.30
N TYR A 385 15.03 -14.02 -24.52
CA TYR A 385 14.63 -12.68 -24.99
C TYR A 385 15.14 -11.59 -24.06
N CYS A 386 14.93 -11.73 -22.74
CA CYS A 386 15.44 -10.80 -21.76
C CYS A 386 16.96 -10.72 -21.75
N ALA A 387 17.66 -11.85 -21.80
CA ALA A 387 19.13 -11.90 -21.76
C ALA A 387 19.77 -11.26 -23.01
N ALA A 388 19.07 -11.29 -24.16
CA ALA A 388 19.49 -10.64 -25.40
C ALA A 388 19.01 -9.17 -25.52
N HIS A 389 18.16 -8.68 -24.62
CA HIS A 389 17.57 -7.35 -24.73
C HIS A 389 18.59 -6.25 -24.45
N SER A 390 18.70 -5.28 -25.35
CA SER A 390 19.62 -4.13 -25.25
C SER A 390 19.31 -3.12 -24.14
N ASN A 391 18.33 -3.40 -23.27
CA ASN A 391 17.84 -2.47 -22.26
C ASN A 391 17.90 -3.10 -20.89
N ASP A 392 18.88 -2.67 -20.09
CA ASP A 392 19.14 -3.08 -18.70
C ASP A 392 17.88 -3.20 -17.83
N ALA A 393 16.89 -2.33 -18.06
CA ALA A 393 15.65 -2.30 -17.30
C ALA A 393 14.81 -3.58 -17.53
N VAL A 394 14.77 -4.08 -18.77
CA VAL A 394 14.13 -5.37 -19.14
C VAL A 394 14.93 -6.52 -18.57
N VAL A 395 16.25 -6.52 -18.73
CA VAL A 395 17.14 -7.57 -18.22
C VAL A 395 16.94 -7.75 -16.71
N LYS A 396 16.98 -6.66 -15.94
CA LYS A 396 16.83 -6.65 -14.47
C LYS A 396 15.43 -7.02 -14.00
N ASN A 397 14.39 -6.76 -14.80
CA ASN A 397 12.99 -7.00 -14.44
C ASN A 397 12.33 -8.12 -15.26
N CYS A 398 13.12 -8.96 -15.92
CA CYS A 398 12.64 -9.99 -16.84
C CYS A 398 11.50 -10.82 -16.28
N LYS A 399 11.64 -11.28 -15.02
CA LYS A 399 10.61 -12.08 -14.35
C LYS A 399 9.29 -11.32 -14.22
N LYS A 400 9.32 -10.02 -13.91
CA LYS A 400 8.10 -9.19 -13.80
C LYS A 400 7.36 -9.09 -15.13
N PHE A 401 8.07 -8.84 -16.23
CA PHE A 401 7.46 -8.80 -17.56
C PHE A 401 6.95 -10.19 -18.00
N TYR A 402 7.74 -11.24 -17.75
CA TYR A 402 7.32 -12.61 -18.05
C TYR A 402 6.07 -13.02 -17.27
N ASP A 403 5.99 -12.74 -15.97
CA ASP A 403 4.79 -13.00 -15.17
C ASP A 403 3.61 -12.11 -15.61
N GLY A 404 3.89 -10.85 -15.98
CA GLY A 404 2.91 -9.83 -16.38
C GLY A 404 2.28 -10.04 -17.76
N ARG A 405 2.95 -10.72 -18.70
CA ARG A 405 2.54 -10.76 -20.12
C ARG A 405 1.14 -11.29 -20.41
N HIS A 406 0.55 -12.07 -19.50
CA HIS A 406 -0.77 -12.67 -19.63
C HIS A 406 -1.84 -12.08 -18.70
N VAL A 407 -1.52 -11.03 -17.93
CA VAL A 407 -2.51 -10.48 -16.98
C VAL A 407 -3.75 -9.96 -17.71
N PRO A 408 -4.94 -10.09 -17.10
CA PRO A 408 -6.17 -9.53 -17.63
C PRO A 408 -6.33 -8.03 -17.34
N ILE A 409 -5.68 -7.51 -16.30
CA ILE A 409 -5.71 -6.09 -15.91
C ILE A 409 -4.30 -5.50 -15.88
N ILE A 410 -4.13 -4.32 -16.47
CA ILE A 410 -2.99 -3.45 -16.23
C ILE A 410 -3.49 -2.16 -15.57
N HIS A 411 -2.94 -1.80 -14.41
CA HIS A 411 -3.36 -0.66 -13.59
C HIS A 411 -2.56 0.61 -13.92
N HIS A 412 -3.16 1.77 -13.61
CA HIS A 412 -2.58 3.10 -13.78
C HIS A 412 -2.18 3.44 -15.22
N VAL A 413 -3.01 2.99 -16.17
CA VAL A 413 -2.91 3.32 -17.59
C VAL A 413 -3.55 4.68 -17.85
N ASN A 414 -2.99 5.73 -17.24
CA ASN A 414 -3.56 7.08 -17.22
C ASN A 414 -3.47 7.83 -18.57
N ASN A 415 -3.30 7.12 -19.70
CA ASN A 415 -3.13 7.72 -21.01
C ASN A 415 -3.86 6.94 -22.12
N LEU A 416 -4.65 7.68 -22.90
CA LEU A 416 -5.46 7.14 -24.01
C LEU A 416 -4.63 6.39 -25.06
N ALA A 417 -3.43 6.88 -25.38
CA ALA A 417 -2.55 6.23 -26.36
C ALA A 417 -2.01 4.89 -25.85
N ILE A 418 -1.85 4.73 -24.52
CA ILE A 418 -1.45 3.45 -23.92
C ILE A 418 -2.62 2.47 -23.90
N HIS A 419 -3.85 2.91 -23.56
CA HIS A 419 -5.05 2.08 -23.71
C HIS A 419 -5.20 1.56 -25.14
N ALA A 420 -5.06 2.43 -26.14
CA ALA A 420 -5.15 2.08 -27.56
C ALA A 420 -4.04 1.11 -27.99
N LEU A 421 -2.79 1.33 -27.57
CA LEU A 421 -1.66 0.44 -27.87
C LEU A 421 -1.81 -0.92 -27.19
N ALA A 422 -2.21 -0.95 -25.91
CA ALA A 422 -2.45 -2.17 -25.16
C ALA A 422 -3.58 -2.98 -25.82
N ARG A 423 -4.68 -2.34 -26.24
CA ARG A 423 -5.72 -2.99 -27.04
C ARG A 423 -5.20 -3.53 -28.37
N GLN A 424 -4.35 -2.76 -29.07
CA GLN A 424 -3.80 -3.17 -30.35
C GLN A 424 -2.88 -4.39 -30.24
N LEU A 425 -2.03 -4.45 -29.20
CA LEU A 425 -0.99 -5.47 -29.08
C LEU A 425 -1.40 -6.68 -28.22
N LEU A 426 -2.03 -6.46 -27.07
CA LEU A 426 -2.32 -7.49 -26.06
C LEU A 426 -3.69 -8.17 -26.22
N ASP A 427 -4.56 -7.58 -27.03
CA ASP A 427 -5.99 -7.92 -27.12
C ASP A 427 -6.42 -8.33 -28.55
N SER A 428 -5.44 -8.42 -29.47
CA SER A 428 -5.59 -8.84 -30.88
C SER A 428 -5.03 -10.24 -31.16
N SER A 429 -4.27 -10.81 -30.21
CA SER A 429 -3.59 -12.10 -30.31
C SER A 429 -4.53 -13.29 -30.54
N SER A 430 -5.82 -13.15 -30.21
CA SER A 430 -6.88 -14.13 -30.50
C SER A 430 -7.18 -14.32 -31.99
N ASN A 431 -6.87 -13.35 -32.86
CA ASN A 431 -7.06 -13.45 -34.31
C ASN A 431 -5.79 -13.83 -35.07
N ALA A 432 -4.61 -13.66 -34.46
CA ALA A 432 -3.32 -13.88 -35.13
C ALA A 432 -3.03 -15.37 -35.43
N THR A 433 -3.59 -16.29 -34.64
CA THR A 433 -3.35 -17.74 -34.79
C THR A 433 -3.83 -18.27 -36.15
N THR A 434 -4.92 -17.72 -36.68
CA THR A 434 -5.47 -18.10 -38.00
C THR A 434 -4.59 -17.59 -39.17
N ALA A 435 -3.97 -16.41 -39.00
CA ALA A 435 -3.05 -15.86 -40.00
C ALA A 435 -1.72 -16.64 -40.06
N ALA A 436 -1.17 -17.04 -38.91
CA ALA A 436 0.09 -17.79 -38.82
C ALA A 436 0.02 -19.18 -39.51
N VAL A 437 -1.11 -19.89 -39.36
CA VAL A 437 -1.34 -21.19 -40.03
C VAL A 437 -1.37 -21.03 -41.56
N THR A 438 -1.86 -19.89 -42.07
CA THR A 438 -1.87 -19.60 -43.51
C THR A 438 -0.47 -19.25 -44.03
N ALA A 439 0.36 -18.57 -43.23
CA ALA A 439 1.73 -18.25 -43.60
C ALA A 439 2.65 -19.49 -43.72
N THR A 440 2.38 -20.53 -42.93
CA THR A 440 3.17 -21.79 -42.97
C THR A 440 2.87 -22.62 -44.23
N ALA A 441 1.74 -22.36 -44.91
CA ALA A 441 1.39 -23.03 -46.16
C ALA A 441 2.09 -22.44 -47.41
N VAL A 442 2.70 -21.25 -47.31
CA VAL A 442 3.27 -20.52 -48.46
C VAL A 442 4.80 -20.66 -48.56
N THR A 443 5.48 -21.12 -47.51
CA THR A 443 6.95 -21.34 -47.50
C THR A 443 7.38 -22.73 -48.00
N GLY A 444 6.46 -23.63 -48.31
CA GLY A 444 6.75 -25.00 -48.76
C GLY A 444 7.10 -25.19 -50.25
N ALA A 445 7.32 -24.11 -51.02
CA ALA A 445 7.47 -24.20 -52.47
C ALA A 445 8.52 -23.24 -53.06
N LYS A 446 9.82 -23.44 -52.75
CA LYS A 446 10.94 -22.88 -53.53
C LYS A 446 12.32 -23.52 -53.29
N GLU A 447 12.43 -24.83 -53.51
CA GLU A 447 13.71 -25.49 -53.83
C GLU A 447 13.65 -26.15 -55.22
N ALA A 448 14.10 -25.43 -56.26
CA ALA A 448 14.54 -25.99 -57.54
C ALA A 448 15.23 -24.92 -58.41
N VAL A 449 16.27 -25.32 -59.15
CA VAL A 449 16.96 -24.57 -60.23
C VAL A 449 17.73 -23.30 -59.76
N ALA A 450 19.06 -23.24 -59.63
CA ALA A 450 20.21 -23.73 -60.41
C ALA A 450 20.73 -22.77 -61.52
N THR A 451 21.88 -22.14 -61.20
CA THR A 451 23.03 -21.81 -62.07
C THR A 451 23.02 -20.61 -63.05
N VAL A 452 24.18 -19.91 -63.08
CA VAL A 452 24.74 -18.99 -64.11
C VAL A 452 24.08 -17.61 -64.30
N ALA A 453 24.78 -16.56 -63.82
CA ALA A 453 25.19 -15.41 -64.66
C ALA A 453 26.26 -14.57 -63.95
N THR A 454 27.42 -14.40 -64.60
CA THR A 454 28.51 -13.51 -64.20
C THR A 454 28.20 -12.07 -64.63
N THR A 455 28.64 -11.04 -63.89
CA THR A 455 29.53 -9.95 -64.36
C THR A 455 29.64 -8.81 -63.33
N ALA A 456 30.87 -8.32 -63.18
CA ALA A 456 31.40 -7.31 -62.27
C ALA A 456 30.58 -6.02 -62.02
N LEU A 457 30.81 -5.43 -60.84
CA LEU A 457 31.55 -4.15 -60.82
C LEU A 457 32.56 -4.12 -59.66
N THR A 458 33.74 -3.58 -59.95
CA THR A 458 34.90 -3.55 -59.05
C THR A 458 35.09 -2.16 -58.47
N THR A 459 35.20 -2.02 -57.15
CA THR A 459 35.85 -0.85 -56.56
C THR A 459 36.76 -1.29 -55.42
N THR A 460 38.05 -1.01 -55.57
CA THR A 460 39.12 -1.48 -54.69
C THR A 460 39.57 -0.37 -53.74
N THR A 461 39.67 -0.68 -52.46
CA THR A 461 40.59 0.05 -51.56
C THR A 461 41.19 -0.90 -50.53
N THR A 462 42.49 -1.17 -50.66
CA THR A 462 43.26 -2.06 -49.78
C THR A 462 44.38 -1.30 -49.08
N SER A 463 44.47 -1.46 -47.77
CA SER A 463 45.72 -1.47 -46.99
C SER A 463 45.42 -2.09 -45.61
N THR A 464 45.86 -3.31 -45.26
CA THR A 464 47.21 -3.68 -44.75
C THR A 464 47.62 -2.87 -43.50
N THR A 465 48.08 -3.45 -42.37
CA THR A 465 48.57 -4.82 -42.13
C THR A 465 48.56 -5.23 -40.64
N ALA A 466 48.38 -6.53 -40.39
CA ALA A 466 48.96 -7.39 -39.33
C ALA A 466 49.42 -6.81 -37.97
N SER A 467 49.00 -7.49 -36.89
CA SER A 467 49.92 -8.36 -36.13
C SER A 467 49.21 -9.41 -35.27
N SER A 468 49.74 -10.63 -35.33
CA SER A 468 49.41 -11.80 -34.50
C SER A 468 50.27 -11.86 -33.22
N VAL A 469 49.88 -12.65 -32.21
CA VAL A 469 50.67 -13.79 -31.65
C VAL A 469 50.13 -14.30 -30.29
N ALA A 470 50.26 -15.62 -30.09
CA ALA A 470 50.27 -16.39 -28.85
C ALA A 470 48.99 -16.57 -28.00
N ALA A 471 48.50 -17.81 -28.00
CA ALA A 471 47.86 -18.44 -26.84
C ALA A 471 48.91 -18.81 -25.76
N ALA A 472 48.47 -18.92 -24.51
CA ALA A 472 49.22 -19.58 -23.45
C ALA A 472 48.29 -20.43 -22.57
N THR A 473 48.61 -21.71 -22.42
CA THR A 473 47.87 -22.71 -21.64
C THR A 473 48.66 -23.06 -20.39
N ALA A 474 48.06 -22.96 -19.19
CA ALA A 474 48.46 -23.59 -17.91
C ALA A 474 47.72 -22.90 -16.75
N ALA A 475 47.44 -23.52 -15.61
CA ALA A 475 47.32 -24.94 -15.26
C ALA A 475 46.46 -25.03 -13.98
N ALA A 476 45.72 -26.13 -13.81
CA ALA A 476 44.96 -26.34 -12.58
C ALA A 476 45.90 -26.62 -11.39
N THR A 477 45.72 -25.93 -10.27
CA THR A 477 46.40 -26.26 -9.01
C THR A 477 45.35 -26.47 -7.92
N THR A 478 45.14 -27.72 -7.54
CA THR A 478 44.18 -28.13 -6.51
C THR A 478 44.80 -27.92 -5.13
N ALA A 479 44.36 -26.89 -4.40
CA ALA A 479 44.76 -26.67 -3.02
C ALA A 479 43.60 -27.04 -2.08
N ALA A 480 43.74 -28.16 -1.36
CA ALA A 480 42.77 -28.57 -0.36
C ALA A 480 42.88 -27.67 0.88
N ALA A 481 41.90 -26.78 1.09
CA ALA A 481 41.83 -25.94 2.28
C ALA A 481 41.29 -26.76 3.47
N VAL A 482 42.16 -27.09 4.42
CA VAL A 482 41.78 -27.68 5.71
C VAL A 482 41.06 -26.62 6.54
N PHE A 483 39.74 -26.78 6.71
CA PHE A 483 38.96 -25.94 7.62
C PHE A 483 39.29 -26.28 9.07
N THR A 484 40.18 -25.49 9.66
CA THR A 484 40.45 -25.53 11.11
C THR A 484 39.43 -24.62 11.79
N THR A 485 38.44 -25.18 12.48
CA THR A 485 37.47 -24.41 13.26
C THR A 485 38.13 -23.82 14.50
N ALA A 486 38.67 -22.60 14.38
CA ALA A 486 39.07 -21.80 15.53
C ALA A 486 37.81 -21.29 16.25
N ALA A 487 37.69 -21.60 17.54
CA ALA A 487 36.64 -21.04 18.39
C ALA A 487 36.96 -19.56 18.66
N THR A 488 36.21 -18.65 18.04
CA THR A 488 36.38 -17.22 18.26
C THR A 488 35.85 -16.83 19.63
N THR A 489 36.74 -16.68 20.61
CA THR A 489 36.40 -16.10 21.92
C THR A 489 35.99 -14.64 21.72
N THR A 490 34.69 -14.34 21.82
CA THR A 490 34.20 -12.97 21.72
C THR A 490 34.63 -12.17 22.94
N THR A 491 35.68 -11.38 22.81
CA THR A 491 36.04 -10.32 23.75
C THR A 491 34.88 -9.35 23.84
N ALA A 492 34.32 -9.14 25.04
CA ALA A 492 33.23 -8.20 25.23
C ALA A 492 33.71 -6.78 24.91
N VAL A 493 33.00 -6.09 24.01
CA VAL A 493 33.20 -4.67 23.75
C VAL A 493 32.96 -3.92 25.08
N PRO A 494 33.91 -3.08 25.55
CA PRO A 494 33.71 -2.32 26.78
C PRO A 494 32.50 -1.41 26.58
N MET A 495 31.49 -1.51 27.47
CA MET A 495 30.34 -0.61 27.40
C MET A 495 30.81 0.84 27.58
N PRO A 496 30.26 1.80 26.81
CA PRO A 496 30.57 3.21 27.00
C PRO A 496 30.27 3.62 28.44
N ALA A 497 31.13 4.48 29.00
CA ALA A 497 31.12 4.85 30.41
C ALA A 497 29.71 5.25 30.88
N ALA A 498 29.34 4.80 32.08
CA ALA A 498 27.98 4.96 32.58
C ALA A 498 27.62 6.44 32.74
N VAL A 499 26.76 6.95 31.84
CA VAL A 499 26.07 8.23 32.02
C VAL A 499 25.34 8.17 33.37
N PRO A 500 25.54 9.16 34.27
CA PRO A 500 24.86 9.17 35.56
C PRO A 500 23.35 9.10 35.40
N ALA A 501 22.68 8.26 36.19
CA ALA A 501 21.24 8.11 36.13
C ALA A 501 20.56 9.41 36.60
N VAL A 502 20.10 10.22 35.65
CA VAL A 502 19.34 11.44 35.94
C VAL A 502 18.01 11.03 36.58
N ARG A 503 17.76 11.48 37.81
CA ARG A 503 16.42 11.39 38.42
C ARG A 503 15.51 12.39 37.71
N VAL A 504 14.75 11.91 36.73
CA VAL A 504 13.72 12.70 36.05
C VAL A 504 12.44 12.64 36.90
N ASP A 505 12.03 13.79 37.45
CA ASP A 505 10.69 13.92 38.03
C ASP A 505 9.65 13.84 36.90
N ALA A 506 8.68 12.93 37.04
CA ALA A 506 7.69 12.57 36.02
C ALA A 506 6.65 13.67 35.68
N ARG A 507 6.96 14.94 35.97
CA ARG A 507 6.12 16.13 35.74
C ARG A 507 6.85 17.29 35.06
N ALA A 508 8.06 17.08 34.53
CA ALA A 508 8.74 18.06 33.71
C ALA A 508 8.04 18.23 32.34
N THR A 509 6.92 18.97 32.31
CA THR A 509 6.16 19.29 31.08
C THR A 509 6.88 20.28 30.15
N ASN A 510 8.01 20.84 30.58
CA ASN A 510 8.86 21.66 29.73
C ASN A 510 9.81 20.75 28.95
N GLY A 511 9.55 20.58 27.65
CA GLY A 511 10.24 19.62 26.77
C GLY A 511 11.77 19.76 26.66
N ALA A 512 12.35 20.84 27.19
CA ALA A 512 13.80 21.06 27.25
C ALA A 512 14.57 19.97 28.04
N ASN A 513 13.94 19.29 29.00
CA ASN A 513 14.61 18.31 29.87
C ASN A 513 14.42 16.84 29.43
N MET A 514 13.81 16.59 28.27
CA MET A 514 13.61 15.23 27.74
C MET A 514 14.91 14.63 27.22
N THR A 515 15.20 13.39 27.62
CA THR A 515 16.29 12.58 27.06
C THR A 515 15.79 11.66 25.93
N LEU A 516 16.49 11.69 24.81
CA LEU A 516 16.17 10.98 23.56
C LEU A 516 17.35 10.08 23.14
N PHE A 517 17.07 8.80 22.94
CA PHE A 517 18.02 7.83 22.40
C PHE A 517 17.67 7.43 20.97
N CYS A 518 18.65 7.48 20.08
CA CYS A 518 18.46 7.26 18.65
C CYS A 518 19.11 5.96 18.19
N PHE A 519 18.39 5.11 17.45
CA PHE A 519 19.00 3.89 16.92
C PHE A 519 18.50 3.49 15.54
N ALA A 520 19.45 3.02 14.73
CA ALA A 520 19.20 2.54 13.37
C ALA A 520 19.69 1.10 13.22
N TRP A 521 18.98 0.32 12.41
CA TRP A 521 19.48 -0.95 11.88
C TRP A 521 19.96 -0.72 10.44
N SER A 522 21.12 -1.26 10.08
CA SER A 522 21.61 -1.24 8.71
C SER A 522 22.35 -2.53 8.32
N PRO A 523 22.03 -3.12 7.14
CA PRO A 523 22.81 -4.17 6.53
C PRO A 523 24.10 -3.68 5.86
N ARG A 524 24.54 -2.43 6.10
CA ARG A 524 25.79 -1.83 5.59
C ARG A 524 26.03 -2.14 4.11
N ARG A 525 25.01 -1.85 3.28
CA ARG A 525 25.11 -1.93 1.82
C ARG A 525 25.97 -0.76 1.30
N LYS A 526 26.40 -0.82 0.04
CA LYS A 526 27.24 0.22 -0.58
C LYS A 526 26.63 1.63 -0.49
N ASN A 527 25.30 1.75 -0.58
CA ASN A 527 24.61 3.03 -0.49
C ASN A 527 24.57 3.52 0.98
N ASP A 528 24.22 2.63 1.91
CA ASP A 528 24.28 2.86 3.36
C ASP A 528 25.64 3.44 3.79
N GLU A 529 26.76 2.86 3.35
CA GLU A 529 28.12 3.34 3.65
C GLU A 529 28.37 4.79 3.18
N GLY A 530 27.72 5.21 2.09
CA GLY A 530 27.82 6.57 1.58
C GLY A 530 27.22 7.58 2.57
N VAL A 531 25.99 7.34 3.02
CA VAL A 531 25.23 8.25 3.88
C VAL A 531 25.58 8.13 5.37
N LEU A 532 26.10 6.97 5.81
CA LEU A 532 26.34 6.64 7.22
C LEU A 532 27.14 7.70 7.99
N ASN A 533 28.15 8.32 7.37
CA ASN A 533 28.94 9.36 8.03
C ASN A 533 28.13 10.63 8.34
N GLU A 534 27.14 10.95 7.53
CA GLU A 534 26.26 12.11 7.74
C GLU A 534 25.11 11.77 8.69
N VAL A 535 24.58 10.54 8.64
CA VAL A 535 23.61 10.05 9.65
C VAL A 535 24.26 9.98 11.04
N ARG A 536 25.52 9.55 11.16
CA ARG A 536 26.32 9.64 12.40
C ARG A 536 26.37 11.06 12.96
N ARG A 537 26.61 12.07 12.12
CA ARG A 537 26.62 13.50 12.55
C ARG A 537 25.27 13.96 13.07
N GLN A 538 24.18 13.49 12.48
CA GLN A 538 22.81 13.75 12.97
C GLN A 538 22.57 13.06 14.32
N TYR A 539 22.90 11.77 14.42
CA TYR A 539 22.71 10.95 15.62
C TYR A 539 23.60 11.35 16.81
N ASN A 540 24.77 11.94 16.56
CA ASN A 540 25.64 12.55 17.57
C ASN A 540 24.97 13.69 18.38
N LYS A 541 23.84 14.22 17.92
CA LYS A 541 23.06 15.25 18.61
C LYS A 541 21.97 14.68 19.54
N CYS A 542 21.79 13.36 19.56
CA CYS A 542 20.94 12.68 20.53
C CYS A 542 21.68 12.52 21.88
N ASP A 543 20.95 12.38 23.00
CA ASP A 543 21.55 12.18 24.33
C ASP A 543 22.24 10.80 24.46
N GLY A 544 21.97 9.91 23.51
CA GLY A 544 22.78 8.74 23.18
C GLY A 544 22.30 8.14 21.87
N HIS A 545 23.15 7.36 21.21
CA HIS A 545 22.76 6.62 20.02
C HIS A 545 23.51 5.30 19.89
N LEU A 546 23.00 4.40 19.05
CA LEU A 546 23.70 3.20 18.58
C LEU A 546 23.28 2.85 17.16
N PHE A 547 24.22 2.32 16.38
CA PHE A 547 23.95 1.66 15.10
C PHE A 547 24.02 0.15 15.27
N PHE A 548 23.10 -0.57 14.66
CA PHE A 548 23.08 -2.03 14.65
C PHE A 548 23.34 -2.57 13.25
N THR A 549 24.16 -3.62 13.16
CA THR A 549 24.48 -4.28 11.89
C THR A 549 24.71 -5.78 12.07
N ASP A 550 24.79 -6.55 10.99
CA ASP A 550 25.04 -7.99 11.09
C ASP A 550 26.53 -8.33 11.29
N THR A 551 26.80 -9.50 11.87
CA THR A 551 28.18 -9.99 12.05
C THR A 551 28.94 -10.21 10.74
N GLY A 552 28.26 -10.33 9.59
CA GLY A 552 28.86 -10.43 8.26
C GLY A 552 29.10 -9.10 7.55
N SER A 553 28.82 -7.95 8.17
CA SER A 553 29.01 -6.62 7.56
C SER A 553 30.49 -6.27 7.31
N PRO A 554 30.84 -5.72 6.13
CA PRO A 554 32.20 -5.37 5.78
C PRO A 554 32.71 -4.15 6.56
N ASN A 555 33.93 -4.23 7.12
CA ASN A 555 34.62 -3.17 7.90
C ASN A 555 33.84 -2.69 9.15
N LYS A 556 34.44 -1.95 10.10
CA LYS A 556 35.70 -2.25 10.83
C LYS A 556 35.39 -2.97 12.16
N THR A 557 36.40 -3.41 12.90
CA THR A 557 36.25 -4.06 14.24
C THR A 557 36.19 -3.08 15.41
N ASP A 558 36.41 -1.80 15.13
CA ASP A 558 36.85 -0.74 16.03
C ASP A 558 35.93 0.50 15.98
N GLU A 559 34.71 0.35 15.47
CA GLU A 559 33.67 1.39 15.46
C GLU A 559 32.82 1.28 16.75
N GLU A 560 33.10 2.14 17.74
CA GLU A 560 32.50 2.10 19.09
C GLU A 560 30.97 2.31 19.11
N ASP A 561 30.42 2.94 18.09
CA ASP A 561 28.99 3.23 17.92
C ASP A 561 28.21 2.08 17.24
N PHE A 562 28.88 1.02 16.77
CA PHE A 562 28.26 -0.13 16.11
C PHE A 562 28.18 -1.38 16.99
N VAL A 563 26.97 -1.91 17.15
CA VAL A 563 26.73 -3.23 17.74
C VAL A 563 26.46 -4.25 16.63
N ARG A 564 27.32 -5.28 16.57
CA ARG A 564 27.17 -6.40 15.63
C ARG A 564 26.27 -7.49 16.21
N LEU A 565 25.20 -7.80 15.50
CA LEU A 565 24.19 -8.78 15.88
C LEU A 565 24.32 -10.05 15.03
N THR A 566 24.18 -11.21 15.66
CA THR A 566 24.05 -12.47 14.93
C THR A 566 22.62 -12.61 14.45
N LEU A 567 22.43 -12.67 13.12
CA LEU A 567 21.11 -12.90 12.52
C LEU A 567 20.89 -14.39 12.25
N PRO A 568 19.64 -14.89 12.33
CA PRO A 568 19.27 -16.21 11.81
C PRO A 568 19.65 -16.35 10.34
N GLN A 569 20.08 -17.55 9.91
CA GLN A 569 20.49 -17.79 8.53
C GLN A 569 19.33 -17.51 7.56
N GLN A 570 19.57 -16.64 6.59
CA GLN A 570 18.57 -16.22 5.61
C GLN A 570 18.62 -17.07 4.34
N ARG A 571 17.46 -17.23 3.67
CA ARG A 571 17.34 -17.97 2.40
C ARG A 571 18.21 -17.39 1.28
N LEU A 572 18.33 -16.07 1.24
CA LEU A 572 19.19 -15.36 0.29
C LEU A 572 20.56 -15.15 0.93
N ALA A 573 21.63 -15.33 0.15
CA ALA A 573 22.98 -14.98 0.59
C ALA A 573 23.10 -13.48 0.85
N ARG A 574 23.97 -13.09 1.79
CA ARG A 574 24.21 -11.68 2.18
C ARG A 574 24.55 -10.77 1.00
N THR A 575 25.24 -11.31 0.00
CA THR A 575 25.67 -10.60 -1.23
C THR A 575 24.54 -10.35 -2.24
N HIS A 576 23.35 -10.91 -2.03
CA HIS A 576 22.20 -10.72 -2.92
C HIS A 576 21.56 -9.35 -2.71
N GLY A 577 21.25 -8.60 -3.79
CA GLY A 577 20.69 -7.24 -3.68
C GLY A 577 19.38 -7.15 -2.89
N GLN A 578 18.54 -8.17 -2.96
CA GLN A 578 17.28 -8.27 -2.19
C GLN A 578 17.46 -8.90 -0.79
N TRP A 579 18.69 -9.08 -0.29
CA TRP A 579 18.90 -9.62 1.05
C TRP A 579 18.28 -8.70 2.11
N LEU A 580 17.34 -9.25 2.89
CA LEU A 580 16.50 -8.55 3.88
C LEU A 580 15.58 -7.44 3.32
N TYR A 581 15.30 -7.41 2.02
CA TYR A 581 14.30 -6.49 1.45
C TYR A 581 12.90 -6.74 2.05
N HIS A 582 12.23 -5.68 2.54
CA HIS A 582 11.01 -5.72 3.38
C HIS A 582 11.06 -6.68 4.59
N ARG A 583 12.25 -6.92 5.17
CA ARG A 583 12.44 -7.84 6.31
C ARG A 583 13.29 -7.22 7.42
N ASN A 584 13.13 -5.92 7.60
CA ASN A 584 13.88 -5.05 8.50
C ASN A 584 13.77 -5.54 9.97
N MET A 585 12.63 -6.14 10.35
CA MET A 585 12.46 -6.74 11.67
C MET A 585 13.39 -7.93 11.95
N VAL A 586 13.96 -8.61 10.93
CA VAL A 586 15.00 -9.64 11.16
C VAL A 586 16.23 -9.05 11.86
N GLY A 587 16.56 -7.79 11.59
CA GLY A 587 17.64 -7.06 12.26
C GLY A 587 17.19 -6.32 13.53
N LEU A 588 15.98 -5.74 13.52
CA LEU A 588 15.47 -4.98 14.67
C LEU A 588 15.08 -5.88 15.86
N MET A 589 14.63 -7.12 15.64
CA MET A 589 14.32 -8.05 16.75
C MET A 589 15.54 -8.33 17.66
N PRO A 590 16.72 -8.73 17.15
CA PRO A 590 17.90 -8.86 17.99
C PRO A 590 18.45 -7.51 18.49
N ALA A 591 18.18 -6.39 17.80
CA ALA A 591 18.55 -5.05 18.30
C ALA A 591 17.76 -4.67 19.56
N TRP A 592 16.43 -4.90 19.55
CA TRP A 592 15.58 -4.75 20.73
C TRP A 592 16.01 -5.68 21.87
N ASP A 593 16.31 -6.95 21.57
CA ASP A 593 16.81 -7.90 22.57
C ASP A 593 18.10 -7.38 23.26
N TYR A 594 19.02 -6.81 22.48
CA TYR A 594 20.22 -6.16 23.02
C TYR A 594 19.89 -4.92 23.85
N LEU A 595 19.06 -3.99 23.36
CA LEU A 595 18.70 -2.75 24.06
C LEU A 595 18.02 -3.02 25.42
N LEU A 596 17.15 -4.04 25.47
CA LEU A 596 16.42 -4.44 26.69
C LEU A 596 17.33 -5.17 27.68
N LYS A 597 18.21 -6.09 27.23
CA LYS A 597 19.13 -6.83 28.10
C LYS A 597 20.27 -5.98 28.65
N SER A 598 20.81 -5.07 27.82
CA SER A 598 21.88 -4.12 28.21
C SER A 598 21.38 -2.98 29.11
N LYS A 599 20.06 -2.84 29.29
CA LYS A 599 19.39 -1.75 30.02
C LYS A 599 19.71 -0.35 29.47
N ILE A 600 20.19 -0.25 28.22
CA ILE A 600 20.47 1.03 27.57
C ILE A 600 19.18 1.84 27.44
N ALA A 601 18.09 1.17 27.02
CA ALA A 601 16.77 1.78 26.84
C ALA A 601 16.16 2.32 28.15
N ASP A 602 16.49 1.71 29.31
CA ASP A 602 15.99 2.14 30.62
C ASP A 602 16.49 3.56 31.01
N ARG A 603 17.58 4.04 30.39
CA ARG A 603 18.27 5.29 30.76
C ARG A 603 17.67 6.56 30.15
N TYR A 604 16.78 6.43 29.17
CA TYR A 604 16.25 7.54 28.38
C TYR A 604 14.73 7.64 28.53
N ASP A 605 14.16 8.82 28.29
CA ASP A 605 12.71 9.04 28.39
C ASP A 605 11.99 8.59 27.12
N TRP A 606 12.66 8.77 25.97
CA TRP A 606 12.19 8.37 24.65
C TRP A 606 13.28 7.68 23.83
N LEU A 607 12.86 6.72 23.01
CA LEU A 607 13.68 6.07 21.99
C LEU A 607 13.08 6.37 20.62
N VAL A 608 13.91 6.64 19.63
CA VAL A 608 13.51 6.74 18.22
C VAL A 608 14.24 5.70 17.38
N ASN A 609 13.48 5.00 16.53
CA ASN A 609 14.01 4.12 15.51
C ASN A 609 13.80 4.77 14.14
N SER A 610 14.88 5.03 13.41
CA SER A 610 14.83 5.44 12.00
C SER A 610 15.87 4.67 11.18
N GLU A 611 15.65 4.64 9.87
CA GLU A 611 16.53 4.01 8.89
C GLU A 611 17.55 5.03 8.34
N LEU A 612 18.57 4.58 7.59
CA LEU A 612 19.68 5.45 7.18
C LEU A 612 19.37 6.40 6.02
N ASP A 613 18.28 6.16 5.29
CA ASP A 613 17.69 7.04 4.27
C ASP A 613 16.77 8.11 4.88
N HIS A 614 16.83 8.30 6.20
CA HIS A 614 16.21 9.43 6.88
C HIS A 614 17.23 10.53 7.17
N PHE A 615 16.92 11.76 6.78
CA PHE A 615 17.44 12.90 7.54
C PHE A 615 16.68 12.99 8.87
N PHE A 616 17.42 13.17 9.96
CA PHE A 616 16.88 13.29 11.31
C PHE A 616 17.47 14.48 12.06
N SER A 617 16.59 15.28 12.70
CA SER A 617 16.94 16.41 13.56
C SER A 617 16.48 16.12 15.01
N PRO A 618 17.40 15.75 15.92
CA PRO A 618 17.03 15.39 17.30
C PRO A 618 16.44 16.56 18.11
N SER A 619 16.82 17.80 17.80
CA SER A 619 16.28 19.03 18.40
C SER A 619 14.78 19.17 18.06
N ARG A 620 14.45 19.17 16.77
CA ARG A 620 13.07 19.17 16.27
C ARG A 620 12.29 17.96 16.74
N ALA A 621 12.93 16.79 16.90
CA ALA A 621 12.28 15.59 17.42
C ALA A 621 11.77 15.80 18.85
N LYS A 622 12.59 16.38 19.74
CA LYS A 622 12.16 16.73 21.11
C LYS A 622 11.01 17.73 21.12
N GLU A 623 11.06 18.76 20.27
CA GLU A 623 9.97 19.74 20.11
C GLU A 623 8.67 19.08 19.62
N ASN A 624 8.77 18.20 18.62
CA ASN A 624 7.64 17.52 18.02
C ASN A 624 6.99 16.53 19.01
N ILE A 625 7.79 15.74 19.75
CA ILE A 625 7.30 14.89 20.86
C ILE A 625 6.53 15.72 21.89
N ALA A 626 7.08 16.87 22.32
CA ALA A 626 6.41 17.74 23.30
C ALA A 626 5.05 18.26 22.78
N ALA A 627 4.98 18.63 21.50
CA ALA A 627 3.73 19.05 20.84
C ALA A 627 2.72 17.90 20.68
N TYR A 628 3.17 16.65 20.45
CA TYR A 628 2.31 15.47 20.49
C TYR A 628 1.70 15.23 21.88
N LEU A 629 2.51 15.35 22.95
CA LEU A 629 2.03 15.23 24.32
C LEU A 629 1.03 16.34 24.68
N GLN A 630 1.29 17.58 24.28
CA GLN A 630 0.32 18.67 24.42
C GLN A 630 -0.99 18.36 23.69
N GLY A 631 -0.93 17.86 22.45
CA GLY A 631 -2.11 17.47 21.68
C GLY A 631 -2.91 16.33 22.32
N MET A 632 -2.28 15.44 23.09
CA MET A 632 -2.96 14.43 23.92
C MET A 632 -3.59 15.05 25.17
N GLU A 633 -2.89 15.96 25.86
CA GLU A 633 -3.41 16.67 27.04
C GLU A 633 -4.61 17.55 26.70
N GLU A 634 -4.65 18.15 25.51
CA GLU A 634 -5.80 18.91 25.01
C GLU A 634 -6.92 18.00 24.45
N GLY A 635 -6.66 16.70 24.33
CA GLY A 635 -7.56 15.68 23.80
C GLY A 635 -8.75 15.34 24.71
N ASN A 636 -9.41 14.23 24.42
CA ASN A 636 -10.54 13.76 25.25
C ASN A 636 -10.05 13.10 26.56
N LYS A 637 -10.97 12.63 27.41
CA LYS A 637 -10.60 11.97 28.69
C LYS A 637 -9.70 10.75 28.50
N GLU A 638 -9.84 10.04 27.39
CA GLU A 638 -9.06 8.85 27.07
C GLU A 638 -7.65 9.20 26.56
N ASP A 639 -7.52 10.28 25.77
CA ASP A 639 -6.23 10.79 25.31
C ASP A 639 -5.38 11.24 26.51
N LYS A 640 -5.96 12.06 27.41
CA LYS A 640 -5.36 12.47 28.69
C LYS A 640 -4.95 11.28 29.55
N ALA A 641 -5.86 10.32 29.76
CA ALA A 641 -5.60 9.13 30.58
C ALA A 641 -4.53 8.19 29.99
N SER A 642 -4.10 8.42 28.74
CA SER A 642 -3.03 7.65 28.10
C SER A 642 -1.65 8.29 28.24
N LEU A 643 -1.55 9.54 28.74
CA LEU A 643 -0.27 10.23 28.97
C LEU A 643 0.60 9.51 30.02
N ASP A 644 -0.02 8.93 31.05
CA ASP A 644 0.65 8.16 32.10
C ASP A 644 1.04 6.73 31.65
N GLY A 645 0.73 6.35 30.40
CA GLY A 645 0.84 4.97 29.91
C GLY A 645 1.90 4.75 28.82
N PRO A 646 1.93 3.54 28.22
CA PRO A 646 2.71 3.24 27.02
C PRO A 646 2.30 4.10 25.82
N ILE A 647 3.26 4.81 25.22
CA ILE A 647 3.05 5.65 24.03
C ILE A 647 4.02 5.24 22.92
N MET A 648 3.50 5.11 21.70
CA MET A 648 4.25 4.90 20.46
C MET A 648 3.82 5.95 19.42
N LEU A 649 4.62 6.98 19.18
CA LEU A 649 4.34 7.96 18.12
C LEU A 649 4.63 7.32 16.75
N MET A 650 3.68 7.46 15.82
CA MET A 650 3.83 7.02 14.43
C MET A 650 4.23 8.21 13.56
N TRP A 651 5.49 8.24 13.13
CA TRP A 651 6.06 9.25 12.25
C TRP A 651 6.36 8.63 10.88
N GLY A 652 5.32 8.10 10.22
CA GLY A 652 5.45 7.35 8.99
C GLY A 652 5.99 5.94 9.23
N ASN A 653 7.15 5.63 8.66
CA ASN A 653 7.95 4.41 8.91
C ASN A 653 8.97 4.58 10.05
N ALA A 654 9.13 5.79 10.59
CA ALA A 654 9.88 6.02 11.82
C ALA A 654 8.96 5.95 13.05
N PHE A 655 9.47 5.36 14.13
CA PHE A 655 8.68 5.09 15.34
C PHE A 655 9.39 5.60 16.59
N VAL A 656 8.63 6.28 17.45
CA VAL A 656 9.13 6.87 18.70
C VAL A 656 8.41 6.26 19.90
N PHE A 657 9.16 5.76 20.87
CA PHE A 657 8.64 4.98 21.99
C PHE A 657 8.97 5.67 23.31
N ASN A 658 7.98 5.89 24.18
CA ASN A 658 8.27 6.37 25.53
C ASN A 658 8.81 5.22 26.42
N ARG A 659 9.46 5.57 27.54
CA ARG A 659 9.96 4.61 28.52
C ARG A 659 8.90 3.58 28.96
N LYS A 660 7.63 3.99 29.11
CA LYS A 660 6.52 3.09 29.50
C LYS A 660 6.19 2.05 28.45
N PHE A 661 6.35 2.36 27.16
CA PHE A 661 6.23 1.38 26.09
C PHE A 661 7.39 0.39 26.10
N VAL A 662 8.62 0.86 26.32
CA VAL A 662 9.80 0.00 26.48
C VAL A 662 9.68 -0.93 27.69
N GLU A 663 9.20 -0.43 28.83
CA GLU A 663 8.88 -1.26 30.01
C GLU A 663 7.88 -2.37 29.66
N ALA A 664 6.78 -2.04 28.97
CA ALA A 664 5.79 -3.04 28.54
C ALA A 664 6.34 -4.06 27.51
N LEU A 665 7.22 -3.64 26.59
CA LEU A 665 7.93 -4.56 25.70
C LEU A 665 8.80 -5.54 26.49
N LYS A 666 9.52 -5.04 27.50
CA LYS A 666 10.43 -5.81 28.36
C LYS A 666 9.71 -6.88 29.15
N ASP A 667 8.60 -6.51 29.80
CA ASP A 667 7.79 -7.41 30.63
C ASP A 667 7.18 -8.56 29.82
N HIS A 668 6.90 -8.32 28.53
CA HIS A 668 6.38 -9.32 27.60
C HIS A 668 7.42 -9.89 26.61
N TRP A 669 8.70 -9.52 26.74
CA TRP A 669 9.75 -9.92 25.80
C TRP A 669 9.94 -11.44 25.66
N PRO A 670 9.77 -12.28 26.69
CA PRO A 670 9.82 -13.74 26.53
C PRO A 670 8.79 -14.32 25.54
N LEU A 671 7.71 -13.58 25.26
CA LEU A 671 6.72 -13.91 24.23
C LEU A 671 6.96 -13.11 22.93
N LEU A 672 7.17 -11.80 23.04
CA LEU A 672 7.28 -10.89 21.89
C LEU A 672 8.59 -11.06 21.13
N GLY A 673 9.69 -11.32 21.83
CA GLY A 673 11.05 -11.51 21.28
C GLY A 673 11.24 -12.80 20.48
N GLN A 674 10.24 -13.68 20.41
CA GLN A 674 10.35 -14.95 19.69
C GLN A 674 10.27 -14.73 18.17
N VAL A 675 11.18 -15.36 17.42
CA VAL A 675 11.26 -15.30 15.96
C VAL A 675 11.15 -16.68 15.32
N ALA A 676 10.75 -16.76 14.04
CA ALA A 676 10.70 -18.05 13.33
C ALA A 676 12.10 -18.69 13.22
N SER A 677 12.17 -19.96 13.60
CA SER A 677 13.40 -20.75 13.64
C SER A 677 13.86 -21.23 12.26
N THR A 678 15.17 -21.44 12.13
CA THR A 678 15.86 -22.06 10.99
C THR A 678 15.53 -23.54 10.80
N ASP A 679 14.97 -24.24 11.78
CA ASP A 679 14.87 -25.72 11.80
C ASP A 679 14.01 -26.32 10.67
N ASN A 680 13.32 -25.47 9.90
CA ASN A 680 12.34 -25.87 8.91
C ASN A 680 12.46 -25.04 7.60
N GLN A 681 13.70 -24.77 7.13
CA GLN A 681 13.99 -23.91 5.97
C GLN A 681 13.22 -24.27 4.68
N THR A 682 12.86 -25.54 4.48
CA THR A 682 12.10 -26.03 3.32
C THR A 682 10.59 -25.84 3.44
N SER A 683 10.08 -25.52 4.63
CA SER A 683 8.65 -25.30 4.88
C SER A 683 8.23 -23.85 4.58
N LYS A 684 6.92 -23.56 4.62
CA LYS A 684 6.43 -22.17 4.57
C LYS A 684 6.98 -21.29 5.69
N GLU A 685 7.33 -21.87 6.84
CA GLU A 685 7.90 -21.17 8.00
C GLU A 685 9.38 -20.84 7.76
N GLY A 686 10.07 -21.64 6.93
CA GLY A 686 11.43 -21.37 6.45
C GLY A 686 11.57 -20.06 5.65
N ARG A 687 10.46 -19.52 5.13
CA ARG A 687 10.44 -18.19 4.49
C ARG A 687 10.45 -17.05 5.51
N ALA A 688 9.89 -17.29 6.70
CA ALA A 688 9.75 -16.31 7.77
C ALA A 688 10.98 -16.23 8.71
N VAL A 689 12.04 -17.00 8.49
CA VAL A 689 13.18 -17.13 9.43
C VAL A 689 13.70 -15.78 9.92
N GLY A 690 13.61 -15.54 11.23
CA GLY A 690 13.97 -14.27 11.88
C GLY A 690 12.86 -13.21 12.00
N CYS A 691 11.71 -13.39 11.33
CA CYS A 691 10.52 -12.55 11.53
C CYS A 691 9.80 -12.90 12.85
N PRO A 692 9.08 -11.96 13.51
CA PRO A 692 8.48 -12.19 14.83
C PRO A 692 7.31 -13.19 14.80
N LEU A 693 7.30 -14.17 15.71
CA LEU A 693 6.28 -15.23 15.73
C LEU A 693 4.85 -14.73 15.97
N PHE A 694 4.67 -13.58 16.65
CA PHE A 694 3.34 -13.00 16.87
C PHE A 694 2.67 -12.48 15.57
N MET A 695 3.44 -12.39 14.47
CA MET A 695 2.94 -12.09 13.12
C MET A 695 2.49 -13.33 12.34
N LYS A 696 2.65 -14.55 12.88
CA LYS A 696 2.27 -15.79 12.21
C LYS A 696 0.79 -15.79 11.81
N GLY A 697 0.54 -15.77 10.50
CA GLY A 697 -0.80 -15.75 9.91
C GLY A 697 -1.44 -14.35 9.78
N ARG A 698 -0.65 -13.27 9.94
CA ARG A 698 -1.06 -11.89 9.66
C ARG A 698 -0.55 -11.45 8.27
N SER A 699 -0.82 -10.20 7.89
CA SER A 699 -0.25 -9.54 6.70
C SER A 699 1.28 -9.70 6.65
N GLU A 700 1.83 -9.71 5.43
CA GLU A 700 3.24 -9.99 5.10
C GLU A 700 3.78 -11.39 5.44
N TRP A 701 3.26 -12.06 6.47
CA TRP A 701 3.75 -13.38 6.88
C TRP A 701 3.40 -14.46 5.85
N PRO A 702 4.34 -15.36 5.46
CA PRO A 702 5.70 -15.55 6.00
C PRO A 702 6.81 -14.92 5.15
N ASP A 703 6.48 -14.13 4.13
CA ASP A 703 7.43 -13.72 3.09
C ASP A 703 8.14 -12.40 3.41
N SER A 704 7.47 -11.49 4.12
CA SER A 704 7.99 -10.19 4.57
C SER A 704 7.81 -9.99 6.08
N CYS A 705 8.52 -9.01 6.63
CA CYS A 705 8.35 -8.50 7.99
C CYS A 705 8.96 -7.08 8.08
N SER A 706 8.31 -6.14 7.40
CA SER A 706 8.57 -4.70 7.49
C SER A 706 8.27 -4.17 8.89
N GLN A 707 8.97 -3.11 9.29
CA GLN A 707 8.67 -2.44 10.55
C GLN A 707 7.32 -1.71 10.51
N ASP A 708 6.98 -1.19 9.33
CA ASP A 708 5.78 -0.39 9.03
C ASP A 708 4.48 -1.14 9.30
N MET A 709 4.48 -2.46 9.03
CA MET A 709 3.36 -3.32 9.38
C MET A 709 3.45 -3.85 10.81
N ILE A 710 4.66 -4.05 11.34
CA ILE A 710 4.87 -4.77 12.60
C ILE A 710 4.69 -3.90 13.83
N TYR A 711 5.20 -2.66 13.88
CA TYR A 711 5.00 -1.79 15.04
C TYR A 711 3.52 -1.39 15.23
N PRO A 712 2.75 -0.98 14.19
CA PRO A 712 1.32 -0.78 14.32
C PRO A 712 0.57 -2.06 14.71
N ALA A 713 0.91 -3.22 14.12
CA ALA A 713 0.29 -4.49 14.51
C ALA A 713 0.58 -4.85 15.99
N LEU A 714 1.78 -4.57 16.47
CA LEU A 714 2.19 -4.80 17.87
C LEU A 714 1.33 -3.95 18.83
N ALA A 715 1.22 -2.64 18.58
CA ALA A 715 0.43 -1.72 19.39
C ALA A 715 -1.09 -1.99 19.33
N MET A 716 -1.63 -2.29 18.13
CA MET A 716 -3.08 -2.44 17.92
C MET A 716 -3.62 -3.85 18.20
N ASN A 717 -2.84 -4.90 17.93
CA ASN A 717 -3.36 -6.27 17.83
C ASN A 717 -2.65 -7.32 18.71
N VAL A 718 -1.52 -6.98 19.33
CA VAL A 718 -0.69 -7.95 20.10
C VAL A 718 -0.59 -7.55 21.56
N LEU A 719 -0.32 -6.28 21.86
CA LEU A 719 -0.27 -5.75 23.23
C LEU A 719 -1.66 -5.67 23.91
N PRO A 720 -2.78 -5.32 23.25
CA PRO A 720 -4.08 -5.25 23.93
C PRO A 720 -4.61 -6.62 24.44
N PRO A 721 -4.44 -7.75 23.75
CA PRO A 721 -4.68 -9.09 24.32
C PRO A 721 -3.86 -9.41 25.58
N LEU A 722 -2.68 -8.80 25.74
CA LEU A 722 -1.85 -8.89 26.95
C LEU A 722 -2.28 -7.90 28.06
N LYS A 723 -3.40 -7.20 27.87
CA LYS A 723 -3.94 -6.13 28.72
C LYS A 723 -3.08 -4.86 28.78
N VAL A 724 -2.12 -4.71 27.87
CA VAL A 724 -1.33 -3.49 27.71
C VAL A 724 -2.08 -2.55 26.77
N LYS A 725 -2.60 -1.45 27.32
CA LYS A 725 -3.20 -0.39 26.52
C LYS A 725 -2.12 0.60 26.08
N VAL A 726 -1.89 0.70 24.76
CA VAL A 726 -0.97 1.64 24.14
C VAL A 726 -1.74 2.81 23.55
N ALA A 727 -1.25 4.04 23.72
CA ALA A 727 -1.63 5.16 22.86
C ALA A 727 -0.65 5.28 21.69
N PHE A 728 -1.19 5.39 20.48
CA PHE A 728 -0.41 5.49 19.25
C PHE A 728 -0.89 6.69 18.41
N PRO A 729 -0.64 7.93 18.86
CA PRO A 729 -0.93 9.11 18.05
C PRO A 729 0.04 9.21 16.87
N GLY A 730 -0.38 9.87 15.79
CA GLY A 730 0.38 9.95 14.56
C GLY A 730 -0.34 9.27 13.41
N ALA A 731 0.37 9.03 12.32
CA ALA A 731 -0.10 8.27 11.17
C ALA A 731 1.01 7.33 10.66
N SER A 732 0.61 6.20 10.09
CA SER A 732 1.49 5.38 9.27
C SER A 732 1.60 6.01 7.87
N GLY A 733 2.77 5.90 7.24
CA GLY A 733 3.12 6.64 6.01
C GLY A 733 3.56 8.09 6.27
N CYS A 734 4.63 8.51 5.61
CA CYS A 734 5.15 9.88 5.69
C CYS A 734 4.26 10.87 4.92
N GLY A 735 4.30 12.14 5.32
CA GLY A 735 3.42 13.20 4.80
C GLY A 735 1.97 13.15 5.33
N GLN A 736 1.58 12.10 6.06
CA GLN A 736 0.19 11.89 6.48
C GLN A 736 -0.20 12.74 7.71
N PRO A 737 -1.22 13.62 7.62
CA PRO A 737 -1.69 14.39 8.76
C PRO A 737 -2.48 13.51 9.73
N SER A 738 -2.29 13.71 11.03
CA SER A 738 -3.03 13.00 12.08
C SER A 738 -3.71 13.97 13.05
N LYS A 739 -4.73 13.48 13.78
CA LYS A 739 -5.53 14.30 14.69
C LYS A 739 -5.86 13.54 15.97
N ASN A 740 -5.99 14.25 17.09
CA ASN A 740 -6.51 13.69 18.34
C ASN A 740 -8.01 13.41 18.27
N ARG A 741 -8.60 12.80 19.31
CA ARG A 741 -10.05 12.47 19.34
C ARG A 741 -10.97 13.68 19.50
N ARG A 742 -10.42 14.90 19.53
CA ARG A 742 -11.16 16.17 19.42
C ARG A 742 -10.99 16.84 18.05
N ASN A 743 -10.37 16.17 17.08
CA ASN A 743 -10.08 16.67 15.73
C ASN A 743 -9.11 17.88 15.71
N LYS A 744 -8.29 18.08 16.77
CA LYS A 744 -7.10 18.95 16.70
C LYS A 744 -5.97 18.18 16.03
N GLY A 745 -5.32 18.79 15.04
CA GLY A 745 -4.17 18.20 14.37
C GLY A 745 -2.96 18.05 15.29
N TYR A 746 -2.27 16.93 15.16
CA TYR A 746 -0.89 16.80 15.63
C TYR A 746 0.07 17.44 14.60
N PRO A 747 1.28 17.88 14.99
CA PRO A 747 2.29 18.27 14.02
C PRO A 747 2.69 17.08 13.13
N LEU A 748 3.13 17.36 11.92
CA LEU A 748 3.63 16.33 11.02
C LEU A 748 4.93 15.73 11.58
N GLY A 749 5.00 14.40 11.67
CA GLY A 749 6.15 13.67 12.21
C GLY A 749 7.21 13.32 11.16
N CYS A 750 6.81 13.18 9.90
CA CYS A 750 7.68 12.80 8.79
C CYS A 750 7.25 13.50 7.49
N TRP A 751 8.20 13.97 6.70
CA TRP A 751 8.00 14.36 5.30
C TRP A 751 8.42 13.25 4.34
N GLU A 752 7.64 13.03 3.29
CA GLU A 752 7.91 12.03 2.25
C GLU A 752 8.55 12.67 1.02
N MET A 753 9.78 12.29 0.67
CA MET A 753 10.46 12.80 -0.53
C MET A 753 9.89 12.21 -1.82
N GLN A 754 9.34 11.00 -1.81
CA GLN A 754 8.64 10.46 -3.00
C GLN A 754 7.40 11.29 -3.39
N GLN A 755 6.83 12.03 -2.43
CA GLN A 755 5.71 12.96 -2.66
C GLN A 755 6.18 14.38 -3.06
N ASN A 756 7.48 14.56 -3.35
CA ASN A 756 8.06 15.83 -3.76
C ASN A 756 7.46 16.33 -5.10
N PRO A 757 6.77 17.49 -5.12
CA PRO A 757 6.20 18.04 -6.34
C PRO A 757 7.24 18.65 -7.29
N ILE A 758 8.48 18.89 -6.84
CA ILE A 758 9.54 19.53 -7.63
C ILE A 758 10.35 18.45 -8.35
N ARG A 759 9.98 18.13 -9.60
CA ARG A 759 10.72 17.21 -10.49
C ARG A 759 10.86 15.76 -9.96
N GLY A 760 9.97 15.33 -9.06
CA GLY A 760 9.90 13.95 -8.55
C GLY A 760 11.16 13.49 -7.82
N GLU A 761 11.39 12.17 -7.81
CA GLU A 761 12.51 11.43 -7.17
C GLU A 761 13.88 11.65 -7.85
N SER A 762 14.15 12.85 -8.35
CA SER A 762 15.48 13.21 -8.86
C SER A 762 16.25 13.98 -7.81
N GLU A 763 17.52 13.64 -7.54
CA GLU A 763 18.40 14.35 -6.58
C GLU A 763 18.29 15.89 -6.73
N ALA A 764 18.26 16.41 -7.96
CA ALA A 764 18.10 17.85 -8.23
C ALA A 764 16.74 18.42 -7.78
N GLY A 765 15.66 17.63 -7.86
CA GLY A 765 14.34 17.93 -7.32
C GLY A 765 14.27 17.84 -5.80
N GLU A 766 14.91 16.84 -5.21
CA GLU A 766 14.95 16.60 -3.75
C GLU A 766 15.78 17.67 -3.04
N LEU A 767 16.96 18.02 -3.59
CA LEU A 767 17.76 19.15 -3.15
C LEU A 767 17.03 20.50 -3.28
N ALA A 768 16.08 20.62 -4.22
CA ALA A 768 15.21 21.79 -4.32
C ALA A 768 14.11 21.77 -3.25
N ALA A 769 13.47 20.62 -3.00
CA ALA A 769 12.48 20.45 -1.94
C ALA A 769 13.05 20.75 -0.54
N ILE A 770 14.28 20.29 -0.26
CA ILE A 770 15.00 20.59 0.99
C ILE A 770 15.21 22.10 1.16
N LYS A 771 15.51 22.84 0.07
CA LYS A 771 15.63 24.30 0.08
C LYS A 771 14.29 24.99 0.32
N GLU A 772 13.21 24.52 -0.31
CA GLU A 772 11.87 25.08 -0.06
C GLU A 772 11.41 24.82 1.39
N LEU A 773 11.62 23.62 1.95
CA LEU A 773 11.34 23.34 3.37
C LEU A 773 12.11 24.30 4.29
N ALA A 774 13.38 24.56 3.99
CA ALA A 774 14.21 25.49 4.74
C ALA A 774 13.79 26.96 4.57
N GLN A 775 13.28 27.33 3.39
CA GLN A 775 12.75 28.66 3.13
C GLN A 775 11.40 28.86 3.84
N MET A 776 10.51 27.86 3.82
CA MET A 776 9.24 27.90 4.55
C MET A 776 9.44 28.08 6.05
N ALA A 777 10.47 27.46 6.63
CA ALA A 777 10.80 27.56 8.05
C ALA A 777 11.16 28.99 8.51
N LYS A 778 11.45 29.91 7.58
CA LYS A 778 11.78 31.32 7.89
C LYS A 778 10.55 32.22 8.03
N PHE A 779 9.40 31.84 7.46
CA PHE A 779 8.19 32.65 7.56
C PHE A 779 7.56 32.48 8.94
N LYS A 780 7.14 33.61 9.52
CA LYS A 780 6.59 33.67 10.89
C LYS A 780 5.24 32.99 10.99
N ASP A 781 4.43 33.12 9.96
CA ASP A 781 3.07 32.57 9.91
C ASP A 781 2.66 32.14 8.49
N ARG A 782 1.47 31.52 8.43
CA ARG A 782 0.92 30.93 7.20
C ARG A 782 0.61 31.99 6.14
N SER A 783 0.35 33.24 6.52
CA SER A 783 0.04 34.33 5.57
C SER A 783 1.31 34.81 4.87
N GLU A 784 2.42 34.96 5.61
CA GLU A 784 3.73 35.27 5.02
C GLU A 784 4.18 34.15 4.05
N ALA A 785 4.01 32.88 4.45
CA ALA A 785 4.35 31.74 3.59
C ALA A 785 3.48 31.68 2.32
N GLN A 786 2.16 31.90 2.43
CA GLN A 786 1.28 31.93 1.26
C GLN A 786 1.67 33.06 0.30
N ALA A 787 1.96 34.26 0.81
CA ALA A 787 2.39 35.40 -0.02
C ALA A 787 3.71 35.14 -0.77
N TYR A 788 4.66 34.41 -0.15
CA TYR A 788 5.86 33.93 -0.84
C TYR A 788 5.51 32.97 -1.98
N CYS A 789 4.63 32.01 -1.71
CA CYS A 789 4.21 31.01 -2.70
C CYS A 789 3.46 31.61 -3.88
N ASP A 790 2.54 32.55 -3.64
CA ASP A 790 1.76 33.22 -4.69
C ASP A 790 2.69 34.00 -5.65
N ALA A 791 3.82 34.50 -5.13
CA ALA A 791 4.86 35.19 -5.89
C ALA A 791 5.96 34.27 -6.46
N HIS A 792 5.92 32.96 -6.18
CA HIS A 792 7.03 32.05 -6.49
C HIS A 792 7.04 31.61 -7.97
N GLU A 793 8.18 31.69 -8.66
CA GLU A 793 8.26 31.40 -10.11
C GLU A 793 8.01 29.92 -10.47
N ASN A 794 8.25 28.99 -9.55
CA ASN A 794 8.03 27.56 -9.77
C ASN A 794 6.59 27.15 -9.43
N GLU A 795 5.77 26.90 -10.46
CA GLU A 795 4.36 26.47 -10.37
C GLU A 795 4.14 25.26 -9.43
N ALA A 796 5.10 24.33 -9.34
CA ALA A 796 5.01 23.18 -8.44
C ALA A 796 5.03 23.60 -6.95
N VAL A 797 5.80 24.64 -6.62
CA VAL A 797 5.86 25.25 -5.28
C VAL A 797 4.61 26.06 -5.00
N GLN A 798 4.12 26.84 -5.97
CA GLN A 798 2.85 27.59 -5.84
C GLN A 798 1.71 26.63 -5.44
N LYS A 799 1.51 25.55 -6.22
CA LYS A 799 0.41 24.58 -6.01
C LYS A 799 0.53 23.74 -4.75
N ASN A 800 1.74 23.46 -4.26
CA ASN A 800 1.98 22.60 -3.10
C ASN A 800 2.50 23.37 -1.88
N CYS A 801 2.45 24.71 -1.91
CA CYS A 801 2.91 25.62 -0.88
C CYS A 801 2.61 25.15 0.54
N MET A 802 1.34 24.83 0.80
CA MET A 802 0.86 24.49 2.13
C MET A 802 1.35 23.12 2.60
N LYS A 803 1.71 22.21 1.68
CA LYS A 803 2.42 20.99 2.06
C LYS A 803 3.83 21.34 2.55
N PHE A 804 4.61 22.10 1.78
CA PHE A 804 5.95 22.53 2.22
C PHE A 804 5.92 23.31 3.54
N TRP A 805 4.90 24.14 3.74
CA TRP A 805 4.66 24.79 5.02
C TRP A 805 4.43 23.77 6.15
N ASP A 806 3.51 22.82 6.01
CA ASP A 806 3.26 21.79 7.02
C ASP A 806 4.49 20.88 7.25
N GLY A 807 5.31 20.67 6.22
CA GLY A 807 6.58 19.95 6.26
C GLY A 807 7.76 20.70 6.89
N ARG A 808 7.76 22.04 6.94
CA ARG A 808 8.95 22.86 7.24
C ARG A 808 9.65 22.53 8.57
N ASN A 809 8.89 22.04 9.55
CA ASN A 809 9.32 21.75 10.92
C ASN A 809 9.28 20.24 11.26
N VAL A 810 9.24 19.35 10.27
CA VAL A 810 9.36 17.91 10.56
C VAL A 810 10.71 17.61 11.21
N PRO A 811 10.76 16.66 12.16
CA PRO A 811 12.01 16.16 12.73
C PRO A 811 12.71 15.17 11.80
N LEU A 812 12.00 14.65 10.79
CA LEU A 812 12.44 13.56 9.96
C LEU A 812 11.95 13.73 8.53
N ILE A 813 12.84 13.52 7.57
CA ILE A 813 12.55 13.48 6.14
C ILE A 813 12.98 12.11 5.62
N HIS A 814 12.07 11.40 4.97
CA HIS A 814 12.24 10.05 4.45
C HIS A 814 12.62 10.06 2.97
N HIS A 815 13.18 8.96 2.46
CA HIS A 815 13.71 8.82 1.09
C HIS A 815 14.78 9.84 0.71
N LEU A 816 15.81 10.01 1.56
CA LEU A 816 17.08 10.61 1.15
C LEU A 816 18.05 9.49 0.78
N HIS A 817 18.52 9.51 -0.46
CA HIS A 817 19.28 8.42 -1.06
C HIS A 817 20.73 8.80 -1.37
N THR A 818 21.08 10.09 -1.33
CA THR A 818 22.45 10.58 -1.55
C THR A 818 23.01 11.34 -0.36
N VAL A 819 24.34 11.36 -0.28
CA VAL A 819 25.09 12.15 0.71
C VAL A 819 24.81 13.65 0.53
N SER A 820 24.59 14.09 -0.70
CA SER A 820 24.25 15.47 -1.08
C SER A 820 23.00 15.95 -0.35
N GLU A 821 21.93 15.14 -0.37
CA GLU A 821 20.67 15.48 0.29
C GLU A 821 20.83 15.58 1.80
N HIS A 822 21.46 14.59 2.46
CA HIS A 822 21.64 14.63 3.92
C HIS A 822 22.51 15.81 4.37
N VAL A 823 23.61 16.10 3.65
CA VAL A 823 24.49 17.24 3.95
C VAL A 823 23.75 18.56 3.79
N LEU A 824 22.97 18.71 2.71
CA LEU A 824 22.15 19.90 2.51
C LEU A 824 21.12 20.03 3.63
N ALA A 825 20.35 18.98 3.91
CA ALA A 825 19.32 18.96 4.95
C ALA A 825 19.88 19.33 6.33
N ARG A 826 21.01 18.74 6.76
CA ARG A 826 21.69 19.14 8.00
C ARG A 826 22.02 20.63 8.00
N SER A 827 22.70 21.11 6.96
CA SER A 827 23.23 22.49 6.91
C SER A 827 22.15 23.58 6.95
N ILE A 828 20.96 23.35 6.35
CA ILE A 828 19.92 24.39 6.23
C ILE A 828 18.64 24.15 7.04
N LEU A 829 18.38 22.93 7.54
CA LEU A 829 17.20 22.63 8.38
C LEU A 829 17.56 22.54 9.86
N ASP A 830 18.72 21.98 10.19
CA ASP A 830 19.18 21.84 11.58
C ASP A 830 20.03 23.03 12.06
N ASN A 831 20.30 24.00 11.17
CA ASN A 831 21.16 25.17 11.39
C ASN A 831 22.56 24.82 11.92
N ASP A 832 23.07 23.65 11.54
CA ASP A 832 24.37 23.12 11.96
C ASP A 832 25.38 23.27 10.81
N PRO A 833 26.39 24.16 10.92
CA PRO A 833 27.25 24.56 9.80
C PRO A 833 28.17 23.45 9.24
#